data_AF-A0A412XUJ0-F1
#
_entry.id   AF-A0A412XUJ0-F1
#
_cell.length_a   1.000
_cell.length_b   1.000
_cell.length_c   1.000
_cell.angle_alpha   90.00
_cell.angle_beta   90.00
_cell.angle_gamma   90.00
#
_symmetry.space_group_name_H-M   'P 1'
#
loop_
_entity.id
_entity.type
_entity.pdbx_description
1 polymer ?
#
loop_
_entity_poly.entity_id
_entity_poly.type
_entity_poly.pdbx_seq_one_letter_code
_entity_poly.pdbx_strand_id
1 'polypeptide(L)'
;MSYTTYLFDFDYTLADSSRGIVTCFRNVLNQHGYTDVTDEDIKRTIGKTLEESFSILTGVTDEDQLAGFKSEYRKEADTHMTINTVLFLETKSVLLALKDAGAFIGIISTKYRYRIKEMLDQHFPGSFFNIIVGGEDVQTAKPSPEGLLFAIKQLHVTKAETLYIGDSTVDAATAKAAGVDFAGVTHGVTTAEELSKYPHWKIMNSLEELLEADEQPTHDKQSTDDTPPSTDVTVSSHPIVNSPSVPVIAPRPTPRKRKMINIWQILILAVLLWLSFEEGEDSNVFLWSFILVLWYILTKRRILPDRVLDLISPWWTPCKKYLRALHIKMVRGKDIPPISEESNICLNCDTVYTGSYCNRCGQSRNTPRYRFSNAFRNILGGFTNIDNGFGRTLLDLLYRPGYMIRDFIAGKRILYFRPFQTLFVLAALYIMAVQLVDPEALKEKKGKSPEVQRQEILTTREQLQKQIEVADPITQKVLNKTIESLDKELKKLEAKSSLKKDNITLQINGDEDDELIDELLEGGSSVFNKLEKAIHNTPFLEKVWNLLKSWGHGNKAFRIIATLPLFALATLMAFRRKKNKLRYNLTEHVFIQAYIACQILLLSIIVLPFNGSAQVGDLYELPILFIFALFCLDYKQLYGYTWWRSFWTTILMFFYSLILLIIFAIIVVTLIIAAVYILKPLL
;
A
#
# COMPACT_ATOMS: atom_id res chain seq x y z
N MET A 1 21.63 27.81 25.58
CA MET A 1 22.93 27.21 25.16
C MET A 1 22.56 26.01 24.29
N SER A 2 23.16 25.81 23.10
CA SER A 2 22.85 24.62 22.30
C SER A 2 23.81 23.49 22.67
N TYR A 3 23.29 22.41 23.26
CA TYR A 3 24.07 21.19 23.50
C TYR A 3 24.59 20.61 22.17
N THR A 4 25.80 20.07 22.18
CA THR A 4 26.43 19.43 21.00
C THR A 4 26.32 17.91 21.05
N THR A 5 26.01 17.34 22.21
CA THR A 5 25.89 15.90 22.44
C THR A 5 24.56 15.57 23.12
N TYR A 6 23.81 14.63 22.53
CA TYR A 6 22.53 14.16 23.03
C TYR A 6 22.61 12.65 23.29
N LEU A 7 22.46 12.29 24.56
CA LEU A 7 22.54 10.92 25.04
C LEU A 7 21.14 10.49 25.50
N PHE A 8 20.63 9.38 24.98
CA PHE A 8 19.24 8.96 25.21
C PHE A 8 19.18 7.64 25.99
N ASP A 9 18.18 7.47 26.85
CA ASP A 9 17.71 6.12 27.16
C ASP A 9 16.97 5.51 25.94
N PHE A 10 16.69 4.22 26.00
CA PHE A 10 16.08 3.47 24.91
C PHE A 10 14.62 3.11 25.17
N ASP A 11 14.36 2.22 26.14
CA ASP A 11 13.01 1.77 26.46
C ASP A 11 12.21 2.94 27.05
N TYR A 12 10.98 3.14 26.57
CA TYR A 12 10.13 4.30 26.85
C TYR A 12 10.68 5.69 26.50
N THR A 13 11.94 5.85 26.10
CA THR A 13 12.45 7.13 25.61
C THR A 13 12.45 7.20 24.09
N LEU A 14 13.20 6.31 23.41
CA LEU A 14 13.27 6.24 21.95
C LEU A 14 12.27 5.25 21.36
N ALA A 15 11.89 4.22 22.12
CA ALA A 15 11.02 3.15 21.67
C ALA A 15 10.02 2.71 22.74
N ASP A 16 8.78 2.43 22.32
CA ASP A 16 7.82 1.67 23.11
C ASP A 16 8.12 0.18 22.96
N SER A 17 8.82 -0.38 23.95
CA SER A 17 9.09 -1.81 24.10
C SER A 17 8.19 -2.47 25.13
N SER A 18 7.19 -1.76 25.67
CA SER A 18 6.39 -2.19 26.81
C SER A 18 5.66 -3.49 26.56
N ARG A 19 5.08 -3.68 25.37
CA ARG A 19 4.39 -4.92 25.00
C ARG A 19 5.34 -6.12 25.01
N GLY A 20 6.55 -5.95 24.49
CA GLY A 20 7.58 -7.00 24.50
C GLY A 20 8.01 -7.35 25.92
N ILE A 21 8.32 -6.33 26.72
CA ILE A 21 8.74 -6.48 28.12
C ILE A 21 7.65 -7.18 28.94
N VAL A 22 6.42 -6.68 28.88
CA VAL A 22 5.25 -7.26 29.58
C VAL A 22 5.03 -8.71 29.21
N THR A 23 5.12 -9.05 27.92
CA THR A 23 4.93 -10.44 27.46
C THR A 23 6.01 -11.35 28.04
N CYS A 24 7.28 -10.93 28.01
CA CYS A 24 8.40 -11.73 28.52
C CYS A 24 8.30 -11.92 30.04
N PHE A 25 8.01 -10.83 30.79
CA PHE A 25 7.82 -10.92 32.24
C PHE A 25 6.64 -11.82 32.58
N ARG A 26 5.49 -11.65 31.92
CA ARG A 26 4.30 -12.45 32.24
C ARG A 26 4.51 -13.94 31.96
N ASN A 27 5.22 -14.29 30.88
CA ASN A 27 5.52 -15.69 30.59
C ASN A 27 6.36 -16.33 31.71
N VAL A 28 7.41 -15.64 32.17
CA VAL A 28 8.25 -16.14 33.28
C VAL A 28 7.45 -16.17 34.59
N LEU A 29 6.76 -15.08 34.95
CA LEU A 29 5.97 -15.00 36.18
C LEU A 29 4.90 -16.09 36.26
N ASN A 30 4.16 -16.33 35.17
CA ASN A 30 3.14 -17.38 35.10
C ASN A 30 3.73 -18.78 35.22
N GLN A 31 4.89 -19.04 34.62
CA GLN A 31 5.58 -20.34 34.73
C GLN A 31 5.96 -20.67 36.17
N HIS A 32 6.24 -19.65 36.98
CA HIS A 32 6.57 -19.78 38.41
C HIS A 32 5.40 -19.52 39.36
N GLY A 33 4.17 -19.44 38.85
CA GLY A 33 2.93 -19.35 39.65
C GLY A 33 2.52 -17.93 40.10
N TYR A 34 3.23 -16.89 39.68
CA TYR A 34 2.91 -15.50 40.00
C TYR A 34 1.90 -14.93 38.99
N THR A 35 0.61 -15.20 39.20
CA THR A 35 -0.46 -14.86 38.24
C THR A 35 -1.21 -13.56 38.54
N ASP A 36 -1.03 -12.99 39.74
CA ASP A 36 -1.73 -11.77 40.17
C ASP A 36 -1.03 -10.46 39.77
N VAL A 37 0.14 -10.55 39.15
CA VAL A 37 0.93 -9.37 38.75
C VAL A 37 0.30 -8.67 37.55
N THR A 38 -0.04 -7.38 37.69
CA THR A 38 -0.72 -6.61 36.63
C THR A 38 0.26 -6.09 35.57
N ASP A 39 -0.27 -5.69 34.40
CA ASP A 39 0.55 -5.03 33.36
C ASP A 39 1.18 -3.75 33.88
N GLU A 40 0.44 -3.00 34.67
CA GLU A 40 0.85 -1.72 35.23
C GLU A 40 1.99 -1.91 36.23
N ASP A 41 1.97 -2.98 37.03
CA ASP A 41 3.06 -3.32 37.94
C ASP A 41 4.35 -3.64 37.18
N ILE A 42 4.27 -4.46 36.11
CA ILE A 42 5.43 -4.77 35.26
C ILE A 42 5.95 -3.50 34.58
N LYS A 43 5.05 -2.65 34.04
CA LYS A 43 5.47 -1.41 33.37
C LYS A 43 6.20 -0.45 34.32
N ARG A 44 5.82 -0.43 35.60
CA ARG A 44 6.47 0.38 36.66
C ARG A 44 7.89 -0.06 36.98
N THR A 45 8.31 -1.26 36.58
CA THR A 45 9.70 -1.72 36.76
C THR A 45 10.58 -1.49 35.52
N ILE A 46 10.02 -1.01 34.40
CA ILE A 46 10.78 -0.72 33.18
C ILE A 46 11.85 0.34 33.47
N GLY A 47 13.08 0.09 33.00
CA GLY A 47 14.27 0.91 33.26
C GLY A 47 15.16 0.38 34.39
N LYS A 48 14.64 -0.47 35.29
CA LYS A 48 15.41 -1.19 36.32
C LYS A 48 16.12 -2.41 35.74
N THR A 49 17.00 -3.03 36.54
CA THR A 49 17.57 -4.33 36.17
C THR A 49 16.50 -5.43 36.19
N LEU A 50 16.75 -6.54 35.50
CA LEU A 50 15.81 -7.67 35.47
C LEU A 50 15.65 -8.28 36.86
N GLU A 51 16.75 -8.40 37.60
CA GLU A 51 16.80 -8.90 38.97
C GLU A 51 15.98 -8.03 39.92
N GLU A 52 16.18 -6.71 39.90
CA GLU A 52 15.37 -5.78 40.71
C GLU A 52 13.89 -5.84 40.33
N SER A 53 13.58 -5.93 39.03
CA SER A 53 12.21 -6.02 38.55
C SER A 53 11.53 -7.29 39.06
N PHE A 54 12.16 -8.45 38.92
CA PHE A 54 11.61 -9.70 39.46
C PHE A 54 11.51 -9.67 40.98
N SER A 55 12.48 -9.10 41.68
CA SER A 55 12.43 -8.96 43.14
C SER A 55 11.24 -8.11 43.59
N ILE A 56 10.97 -6.99 42.92
CA ILE A 56 9.81 -6.13 43.20
C ILE A 56 8.49 -6.86 42.93
N LEU A 57 8.39 -7.60 41.82
CA LEU A 57 7.14 -8.24 41.38
C LEU A 57 6.80 -9.53 42.13
N THR A 58 7.82 -10.24 42.64
CA THR A 58 7.65 -11.55 43.28
C THR A 58 7.95 -11.56 44.78
N GLY A 59 8.68 -10.55 45.28
CA GLY A 59 9.22 -10.54 46.64
C GLY A 59 10.45 -11.43 46.85
N VAL A 60 10.93 -12.12 45.80
CA VAL A 60 12.12 -12.98 45.88
C VAL A 60 13.38 -12.14 46.03
N THR A 61 14.24 -12.51 46.99
CA THR A 61 15.54 -11.89 47.23
C THR A 61 16.72 -12.85 47.04
N ASP A 62 16.45 -14.12 46.73
CA ASP A 62 17.47 -15.13 46.48
C ASP A 62 18.16 -14.89 45.12
N GLU A 63 19.49 -14.74 45.14
CA GLU A 63 20.27 -14.36 43.95
C GLU A 63 20.24 -15.44 42.87
N ASP A 64 20.31 -16.72 43.25
CA ASP A 64 20.29 -17.84 42.31
C ASP A 64 18.92 -17.96 41.60
N GLN A 65 17.83 -17.76 42.34
CA GLN A 65 16.49 -17.75 41.78
C GLN A 65 16.26 -16.55 40.84
N LEU A 66 16.71 -15.35 41.21
CA LEU A 66 16.64 -14.16 40.34
C LEU A 66 17.51 -14.32 39.08
N ALA A 67 18.67 -14.96 39.19
CA ALA A 67 19.51 -15.31 38.04
C ALA A 67 18.80 -16.34 37.11
N GLY A 68 18.05 -17.28 37.69
CA GLY A 68 17.16 -18.20 36.99
C GLY A 68 16.10 -17.45 36.16
N PHE A 69 15.32 -16.56 36.80
CA PHE A 69 14.31 -15.74 36.12
C PHE A 69 14.90 -14.88 35.01
N LYS A 70 16.08 -14.28 35.24
CA LYS A 70 16.81 -13.51 34.23
C LYS A 70 17.17 -14.37 33.01
N SER A 71 17.63 -15.59 33.23
CA SER A 71 17.98 -16.53 32.16
C SER A 71 16.77 -16.91 31.30
N GLU A 72 15.63 -17.19 31.94
CA GLU A 72 14.37 -17.51 31.26
C GLU A 72 13.80 -16.30 30.51
N TYR A 73 13.80 -15.12 31.15
CA TYR A 73 13.40 -13.88 30.51
C TYR A 73 14.23 -13.58 29.26
N ARG A 74 15.53 -13.84 29.30
CA ARG A 74 16.41 -13.68 28.13
C ARG A 74 15.93 -14.55 26.98
N LYS A 75 15.61 -15.83 27.20
CA LYS A 75 15.09 -16.74 26.18
C LYS A 75 13.77 -16.26 25.58
N GLU A 76 12.83 -15.83 26.43
CA GLU A 76 11.55 -15.27 25.99
C GLU A 76 11.75 -14.03 25.11
N ALA A 77 12.65 -13.15 25.55
CA ALA A 77 12.92 -11.90 24.87
C ALA A 77 13.67 -12.08 23.54
N ASP A 78 14.46 -13.14 23.35
CA ASP A 78 15.03 -13.47 22.03
C ASP A 78 13.94 -13.80 21.00
N THR A 79 12.78 -14.27 21.45
CA THR A 79 11.64 -14.62 20.58
C THR A 79 10.67 -13.45 20.40
N HIS A 80 10.41 -12.69 21.47
CA HIS A 80 9.28 -11.76 21.51
C HIS A 80 9.66 -10.28 21.55
N MET A 81 10.88 -9.90 21.93
CA MET A 81 11.22 -8.50 22.22
C MET A 81 11.22 -7.61 20.97
N THR A 82 11.98 -8.01 19.94
CA THR A 82 12.21 -7.17 18.75
C THR A 82 10.93 -6.98 17.93
N ILE A 83 10.11 -8.02 17.80
CA ILE A 83 8.83 -7.97 17.06
C ILE A 83 7.80 -7.06 17.74
N ASN A 84 7.89 -6.89 19.08
CA ASN A 84 6.95 -6.11 19.88
C ASN A 84 7.54 -4.77 20.36
N THR A 85 8.65 -4.31 19.78
CA THR A 85 9.23 -3.00 20.06
C THR A 85 9.00 -2.07 18.86
N VAL A 86 8.50 -0.86 19.11
CA VAL A 86 8.24 0.14 18.05
C VAL A 86 8.88 1.46 18.46
N LEU A 87 9.62 2.11 17.56
CA LEU A 87 10.10 3.48 17.80
C LEU A 87 8.91 4.45 17.97
N PHE A 88 9.02 5.41 18.87
CA PHE A 88 8.06 6.52 18.91
C PHE A 88 8.05 7.27 17.58
N LEU A 89 6.91 7.90 17.25
CA LEU A 89 6.64 8.45 15.92
C LEU A 89 7.68 9.51 15.53
N GLU A 90 8.06 10.32 16.50
CA GLU A 90 9.00 11.43 16.41
C GLU A 90 10.47 11.02 16.49
N THR A 91 10.79 9.81 16.98
CA THR A 91 12.17 9.41 17.23
C THR A 91 13.05 9.56 16.00
N LYS A 92 12.56 9.15 14.83
CA LYS A 92 13.35 9.24 13.59
C LYS A 92 13.58 10.67 13.15
N SER A 93 12.55 11.51 13.14
CA SER A 93 12.66 12.90 12.69
C SER A 93 13.57 13.70 13.62
N VAL A 94 13.42 13.53 14.94
CA VAL A 94 14.22 14.24 15.93
C VAL A 94 15.68 13.84 15.86
N LEU A 95 15.98 12.54 15.85
CA LEU A 95 17.37 12.09 15.75
C LEU A 95 18.03 12.52 14.44
N LEU A 96 17.32 12.48 13.31
CA LEU A 96 17.84 12.98 12.03
C LEU A 96 18.12 14.48 12.08
N ALA A 97 17.21 15.28 12.63
CA ALA A 97 17.39 16.73 12.76
C ALA A 97 18.60 17.08 13.65
N LEU A 98 18.78 16.37 14.77
CA LEU A 98 19.95 16.53 15.64
C LEU A 98 21.25 16.13 14.90
N LYS A 99 21.23 15.05 14.12
CA LYS A 99 22.38 14.61 13.34
C LYS A 99 22.73 15.61 12.23
N ASP A 100 21.73 16.14 11.53
CA ASP A 100 21.89 17.15 10.48
C ASP A 100 22.41 18.48 11.05
N ALA A 101 22.09 18.79 12.32
CA ALA A 101 22.67 19.90 13.07
C ALA A 101 24.12 19.64 13.53
N GLY A 102 24.69 18.46 13.24
CA GLY A 102 26.06 18.09 13.58
C GLY A 102 26.24 17.54 15.00
N ALA A 103 25.16 17.18 15.69
CA ALA A 103 25.25 16.69 17.05
C ALA A 103 25.80 15.25 17.15
N PHE A 104 26.51 14.97 18.24
CA PHE A 104 26.84 13.60 18.64
C PHE A 104 25.60 12.96 19.28
N ILE A 105 25.23 11.76 18.82
CA ILE A 105 24.06 11.04 19.30
C ILE A 105 24.50 9.71 19.90
N GLY A 106 24.09 9.43 21.14
CA GLY A 106 24.38 8.16 21.79
C GLY A 106 23.21 7.60 22.59
N ILE A 107 23.31 6.32 22.98
CA ILE A 107 22.30 5.62 23.78
C ILE A 107 22.96 5.04 25.04
N ILE A 108 22.35 5.24 26.21
CA ILE A 108 22.74 4.68 27.50
C ILE A 108 21.51 4.03 28.12
N SER A 109 21.50 2.70 28.18
CA SER A 109 20.34 1.93 28.62
C SER A 109 20.71 0.74 29.50
N THR A 110 19.77 0.32 30.36
CA THR A 110 19.89 -0.94 31.14
C THR A 110 19.66 -2.18 30.27
N LYS A 111 19.07 -2.01 29.08
CA LYS A 111 18.87 -3.08 28.10
C LYS A 111 20.18 -3.47 27.42
N TYR A 112 20.26 -4.73 26.98
CA TYR A 112 21.45 -5.22 26.30
C TYR A 112 21.72 -4.49 24.98
N ARG A 113 22.96 -4.06 24.77
CA ARG A 113 23.41 -3.32 23.58
C ARG A 113 23.14 -4.09 22.30
N TYR A 114 23.38 -5.40 22.27
CA TYR A 114 23.12 -6.20 21.05
C TYR A 114 21.65 -6.18 20.63
N ARG A 115 20.69 -6.10 21.57
CA ARG A 115 19.25 -6.01 21.29
C ARG A 115 18.83 -4.64 20.81
N ILE A 116 19.38 -3.60 21.43
CA ILE A 116 19.19 -2.22 20.98
C ILE A 116 19.66 -2.10 19.53
N LYS A 117 20.84 -2.66 19.23
CA LYS A 117 21.41 -2.65 17.88
C LYS A 117 20.56 -3.43 16.88
N GLU A 118 20.08 -4.63 17.23
CA GLU A 118 19.20 -5.43 16.38
C GLU A 118 17.94 -4.66 15.93
N MET A 119 17.36 -3.87 16.82
CA MET A 119 16.20 -3.03 16.49
C MET A 119 16.61 -1.80 15.67
N LEU A 120 17.68 -1.10 16.05
CA LEU A 120 18.10 0.14 15.40
C LEU A 120 18.66 -0.05 13.99
N ASP A 121 19.33 -1.18 13.72
CA ASP A 121 19.88 -1.50 12.40
C ASP A 121 18.78 -1.65 11.32
N GLN A 122 17.51 -1.85 11.72
CA GLN A 122 16.35 -1.85 10.82
C GLN A 122 15.87 -0.45 10.43
N HIS A 123 16.40 0.59 11.08
CA HIS A 123 15.86 1.94 11.04
C HIS A 123 16.91 3.01 10.73
N PHE A 124 18.16 2.78 11.08
CA PHE A 124 19.27 3.70 10.89
C PHE A 124 20.49 2.97 10.32
N PRO A 125 21.36 3.65 9.55
CA PRO A 125 22.62 3.07 9.13
C PRO A 125 23.53 2.84 10.35
N GLY A 126 24.38 1.81 10.31
CA GLY A 126 25.20 1.41 11.46
C GLY A 126 26.17 2.46 12.01
N SER A 127 26.44 3.54 11.27
CA SER A 127 27.27 4.69 11.70
C SER A 127 26.46 5.87 12.26
N PHE A 128 25.15 5.73 12.41
CA PHE A 128 24.27 6.82 12.83
C PHE A 128 24.53 7.25 14.29
N PHE A 129 24.54 6.27 15.20
CA PHE A 129 24.84 6.48 16.61
C PHE A 129 26.35 6.47 16.84
N ASN A 130 26.85 7.49 17.52
CA ASN A 130 28.26 7.63 17.85
C ASN A 130 28.68 6.66 18.95
N ILE A 131 27.77 6.32 19.87
CA ILE A 131 27.98 5.31 20.90
C ILE A 131 26.66 4.69 21.34
N ILE A 132 26.68 3.39 21.65
CA ILE A 132 25.60 2.70 22.33
C ILE A 132 26.24 1.99 23.53
N VAL A 133 25.71 2.21 24.72
CA VAL A 133 26.13 1.58 25.99
C VAL A 133 24.91 0.86 26.54
N GLY A 134 24.98 -0.46 26.59
CA GLY A 134 23.94 -1.32 27.16
C GLY A 134 24.30 -1.84 28.54
N GLY A 135 23.39 -2.61 29.13
CA GLY A 135 23.56 -3.16 30.47
C GLY A 135 24.74 -4.13 30.63
N GLU A 136 25.21 -4.77 29.55
CA GLU A 136 26.40 -5.63 29.57
C GLU A 136 27.73 -4.87 29.48
N ASP A 137 27.70 -3.57 29.16
CA ASP A 137 28.90 -2.76 28.97
C ASP A 137 29.34 -2.07 30.28
N VAL A 138 28.58 -2.20 31.36
CA VAL A 138 28.82 -1.57 32.67
C VAL A 138 28.79 -2.59 33.80
N GLN A 139 29.54 -2.34 34.87
CA GLN A 139 29.48 -3.15 36.09
C GLN A 139 28.26 -2.80 36.93
N THR A 140 27.93 -1.51 37.02
CA THR A 140 26.79 -1.01 37.81
C THR A 140 25.78 -0.34 36.89
N ALA A 141 24.55 -0.86 36.87
CA ALA A 141 23.46 -0.31 36.06
C ALA A 141 22.95 1.05 36.60
N LYS A 142 22.11 1.72 35.80
CA LYS A 142 21.39 2.94 36.21
C LYS A 142 20.62 2.67 37.52
N PRO A 143 20.65 3.56 38.53
CA PRO A 143 20.99 4.99 38.46
C PRO A 143 22.49 5.33 38.61
N SER A 144 23.39 4.35 38.58
CA SER A 144 24.83 4.62 38.54
C SER A 144 25.21 5.48 37.33
N PRO A 145 26.08 6.50 37.48
CA PRO A 145 26.52 7.34 36.37
C PRO A 145 27.56 6.65 35.46
N GLU A 146 27.95 5.40 35.73
CA GLU A 146 29.03 4.67 35.06
C GLU A 146 28.88 4.68 33.53
N GLY A 147 27.72 4.28 32.99
CA GLY A 147 27.48 4.23 31.54
C GLY A 147 27.50 5.61 30.87
N LEU A 148 26.96 6.62 31.56
CA LEU A 148 26.91 8.00 31.05
C LEU A 148 28.30 8.64 31.03
N LEU A 149 29.09 8.45 32.11
CA LEU A 149 30.48 8.92 32.18
C LEU A 149 31.40 8.18 31.22
N PHE A 150 31.17 6.87 31.00
CA PHE A 150 31.86 6.10 29.98
C PHE A 150 31.61 6.68 28.58
N ALA A 151 30.35 6.97 28.24
CA ALA A 151 29.99 7.56 26.96
C ALA A 151 30.64 8.93 26.73
N ILE A 152 30.59 9.82 27.72
CA ILE A 152 31.21 11.15 27.66
C ILE A 152 32.73 11.03 27.42
N LYS A 153 33.39 10.10 28.12
CA LYS A 153 34.82 9.85 27.96
C LYS A 153 35.18 9.33 26.57
N GLN A 154 34.41 8.39 26.02
CA GLN A 154 34.64 7.79 24.70
C GLN A 154 34.38 8.77 23.55
N LEU A 155 33.38 9.65 23.71
CA LEU A 155 33.07 10.68 22.72
C LEU A 155 34.02 11.88 22.78
N HIS A 156 34.88 11.96 23.81
CA HIS A 156 35.77 13.09 24.07
C HIS A 156 35.03 14.43 24.22
N VAL A 157 33.86 14.40 24.87
CA VAL A 157 33.01 15.58 25.11
C VAL A 157 33.00 15.94 26.60
N THR A 158 32.48 17.13 26.91
CA THR A 158 32.34 17.64 28.28
C THR A 158 30.92 17.45 28.81
N LYS A 159 30.77 17.47 30.14
CA LYS A 159 29.44 17.38 30.78
C LYS A 159 28.54 18.56 30.42
N ALA A 160 29.13 19.75 30.27
CA ALA A 160 28.40 21.01 30.00
C ALA A 160 27.80 21.07 28.59
N GLU A 161 28.33 20.32 27.63
CA GLU A 161 27.81 20.26 26.25
C GLU A 161 26.96 19.02 25.99
N THR A 162 26.72 18.20 27.02
CA THR A 162 25.98 16.95 26.95
C THR A 162 24.61 17.11 27.62
N LEU A 163 23.56 16.69 26.93
CA LEU A 163 22.21 16.54 27.49
C LEU A 163 21.87 15.05 27.56
N TYR A 164 21.42 14.58 28.73
CA TYR A 164 20.86 13.23 28.89
C TYR A 164 19.33 13.27 28.86
N ILE A 165 18.72 12.41 28.05
CA ILE A 165 17.28 12.36 27.83
C ILE A 165 16.75 11.00 28.26
N GLY A 166 15.73 10.97 29.12
CA GLY A 166 15.14 9.73 29.64
C GLY A 166 13.71 9.93 30.14
N ASP A 167 12.97 8.84 30.33
CA ASP A 167 11.58 8.88 30.79
C ASP A 167 11.41 8.58 32.28
N SER A 168 12.44 8.08 32.95
CA SER A 168 12.32 7.56 34.32
C SER A 168 13.02 8.42 35.38
N THR A 169 12.59 8.27 36.63
CA THR A 169 13.32 8.83 37.78
C THR A 169 14.71 8.20 37.94
N VAL A 170 14.92 6.99 37.41
CA VAL A 170 16.22 6.32 37.34
C VAL A 170 17.15 7.10 36.41
N ASP A 171 16.66 7.59 35.27
CA ASP A 171 17.44 8.41 34.34
C ASP A 171 17.79 9.78 34.93
N ALA A 172 16.80 10.42 35.57
CA ALA A 172 17.00 11.69 36.26
C ALA A 172 18.06 11.57 37.38
N ALA A 173 18.02 10.48 38.15
CA ALA A 173 19.04 10.17 39.15
C ALA A 173 20.42 9.90 38.52
N THR A 174 20.46 9.21 37.37
CA THR A 174 21.69 8.93 36.60
C THR A 174 22.36 10.22 36.14
N ALA A 175 21.59 11.14 35.53
CA ALA A 175 22.08 12.44 35.08
C ALA A 175 22.62 13.27 36.25
N LYS A 176 21.86 13.33 37.35
CA LYS A 176 22.28 14.03 38.57
C LYS A 176 23.58 13.47 39.14
N ALA A 177 23.72 12.15 39.21
CA ALA A 177 24.94 11.49 39.69
C ALA A 177 26.14 11.74 38.76
N ALA A 178 25.90 11.85 37.44
CA ALA A 178 26.94 12.17 36.46
C ALA A 178 27.29 13.66 36.45
N GLY A 179 26.41 14.54 36.93
CA GLY A 179 26.54 15.99 36.83
C GLY A 179 26.34 16.49 35.39
N VAL A 180 25.35 15.94 34.69
CA VAL A 180 24.97 16.25 33.30
C VAL A 180 23.53 16.78 33.32
N ASP A 181 23.21 17.72 32.44
CA ASP A 181 21.84 18.23 32.33
C ASP A 181 20.88 17.12 31.87
N PHE A 182 19.66 17.16 32.39
CA PHE A 182 18.64 16.14 32.15
C PHE A 182 17.42 16.74 31.46
N ALA A 183 16.92 16.09 30.41
CA ALA A 183 15.60 16.34 29.86
C ALA A 183 14.70 15.12 30.08
N GLY A 184 13.59 15.31 30.77
CA GLY A 184 12.61 14.26 31.00
C GLY A 184 11.61 14.18 29.84
N VAL A 185 11.25 12.97 29.39
CA VAL A 185 10.15 12.78 28.43
C VAL A 185 9.05 11.89 29.03
N THR A 186 7.79 12.31 28.95
CA THR A 186 6.66 11.62 29.61
C THR A 186 6.02 10.53 28.75
N HIS A 187 6.83 9.84 27.95
CA HIS A 187 6.41 8.70 27.13
C HIS A 187 6.11 7.43 27.95
N GLY A 188 6.84 7.25 29.06
CA GLY A 188 6.74 6.08 29.92
C GLY A 188 5.61 6.20 30.97
N VAL A 189 5.83 5.53 32.10
CA VAL A 189 4.87 5.53 33.23
C VAL A 189 5.17 6.59 34.29
N THR A 190 6.31 7.26 34.18
CA THR A 190 6.71 8.34 35.08
C THR A 190 6.01 9.64 34.70
N THR A 191 5.37 10.26 35.67
CA THR A 191 4.66 11.52 35.50
C THR A 191 5.61 12.71 35.50
N ALA A 192 5.17 13.83 34.92
CA ALA A 192 5.91 15.10 34.99
C ALA A 192 6.18 15.54 36.44
N GLU A 193 5.24 15.29 37.37
CA GLU A 193 5.41 15.59 38.80
C GLU A 193 6.49 14.73 39.47
N GLU A 194 6.61 13.46 39.08
CA GLU A 194 7.68 12.59 39.56
C GLU A 194 9.05 13.04 39.03
N LEU A 195 9.14 13.43 37.76
CA LEU A 195 10.38 13.95 37.14
C LEU A 195 10.77 15.33 37.68
N SER A 196 9.80 16.20 37.98
CA SER A 196 10.07 17.56 38.46
C SER A 196 10.76 17.62 39.83
N LYS A 197 10.77 16.50 40.57
CA LYS A 197 11.49 16.35 41.85
C LYS A 197 13.01 16.27 41.68
N TYR A 198 13.49 16.07 40.45
CA TYR A 198 14.91 15.98 40.12
C TYR A 198 15.37 17.24 39.36
N PRO A 199 16.65 17.60 39.41
CA PRO A 199 17.21 18.64 38.54
C PRO A 199 17.00 18.27 37.08
N HIS A 200 16.39 19.17 36.31
CA HIS A 200 16.11 18.99 34.90
C HIS A 200 16.20 20.33 34.17
N TRP A 201 16.55 20.28 32.89
CA TRP A 201 16.49 21.40 31.96
C TRP A 201 15.07 21.59 31.43
N LYS A 202 14.43 20.52 30.96
CA LYS A 202 13.07 20.53 30.42
C LYS A 202 12.36 19.20 30.73
N ILE A 203 11.05 19.25 30.96
CA ILE A 203 10.18 18.07 30.96
C ILE A 203 9.25 18.21 29.76
N MET A 204 9.27 17.20 28.90
CA MET A 204 8.66 17.22 27.58
C MET A 204 7.57 16.15 27.49
N ASN A 205 6.57 16.41 26.67
CA ASN A 205 5.55 15.42 26.30
C ASN A 205 5.96 14.62 25.06
N SER A 206 6.82 15.20 24.21
CA SER A 206 7.37 14.57 23.01
C SER A 206 8.83 14.96 22.80
N LEU A 207 9.59 14.10 22.12
CA LEU A 207 10.98 14.42 21.73
C LEU A 207 11.07 15.60 20.74
N GLU A 208 9.99 15.97 20.04
CA GLU A 208 10.00 17.12 19.10
C GLU A 208 10.31 18.44 19.82
N GLU A 209 9.95 18.53 21.10
CA GLU A 209 10.22 19.69 21.95
C GLU A 209 11.72 19.93 22.21
N LEU A 210 12.60 18.97 21.86
CA LEU A 210 14.05 19.16 21.84
C LEU A 210 14.52 20.09 20.73
N LEU A 211 13.74 20.23 19.66
CA LEU A 211 14.09 21.03 18.49
C LEU A 211 13.52 22.46 18.55
N GLU A 212 12.66 22.73 19.52
CA GLU A 212 12.09 24.05 19.75
C GLU A 212 13.14 24.99 20.33
N ALA A 213 13.24 26.21 19.80
CA ALA A 213 14.11 27.22 20.39
C ALA A 213 13.48 27.71 21.70
N ASP A 214 14.23 27.64 22.80
CA ASP A 214 13.81 28.23 24.07
C ASP A 214 13.61 29.74 23.90
N GLU A 215 12.37 30.21 23.90
CA GLU A 215 12.07 31.60 24.25
C GLU A 215 12.43 31.79 25.72
N GLN A 216 13.55 32.45 25.99
CA GLN A 216 13.91 32.80 27.36
C GLN A 216 12.82 33.70 27.98
N PRO A 217 12.29 33.39 29.17
CA PRO A 217 11.60 34.37 29.97
C PRO A 217 12.63 35.40 30.45
N THR A 218 12.47 36.66 30.02
CA THR A 218 13.22 37.77 30.59
C THR A 218 12.88 37.89 32.07
N HIS A 219 13.86 37.63 32.93
CA HIS A 219 13.85 38.02 34.33
C HIS A 219 13.73 39.55 34.42
N ASP A 220 12.51 40.06 34.63
CA ASP A 220 12.34 41.46 35.05
C ASP A 220 12.67 41.57 36.53
N LYS A 221 13.67 42.40 36.79
CA LYS A 221 14.09 42.84 38.12
C LYS A 221 12.97 43.67 38.74
N GLN A 222 12.70 43.31 39.97
CA GLN A 222 12.02 44.08 40.99
C GLN A 222 12.59 45.52 41.08
N SER A 223 11.76 46.53 40.82
CA SER A 223 11.95 47.88 41.34
C SER A 223 10.61 48.45 41.80
N THR A 224 10.54 48.67 43.10
CA THR A 224 9.55 49.44 43.84
C THR A 224 9.48 50.88 43.32
N ASP A 225 8.29 51.42 43.07
CA ASP A 225 7.91 52.70 43.68
C ASP A 225 6.41 52.95 43.63
N ASP A 226 5.93 53.61 44.68
CA ASP A 226 4.55 53.83 45.05
C ASP A 226 3.89 55.05 44.37
N THR A 227 2.55 54.98 44.25
CA THR A 227 1.53 56.07 44.29
C THR A 227 0.95 56.65 42.97
N PRO A 228 -0.41 56.78 42.84
CA PRO A 228 -1.15 57.32 41.67
C PRO A 228 -1.75 58.73 41.97
N PRO A 229 -2.77 59.30 41.25
CA PRO A 229 -3.33 59.13 39.89
C PRO A 229 -3.49 60.47 39.08
N SER A 230 -4.18 60.39 37.92
CA SER A 230 -4.67 61.44 36.97
C SER A 230 -3.77 61.67 35.74
N THR A 231 -4.24 61.77 34.48
CA THR A 231 -5.48 62.36 33.94
C THR A 231 -5.77 61.82 32.53
N ASP A 232 -7.03 61.94 32.11
CA ASP A 232 -7.65 61.73 30.79
C ASP A 232 -6.77 61.86 29.53
N VAL A 233 -6.84 60.87 28.63
CA VAL A 233 -7.02 61.11 27.18
C VAL A 233 -7.88 59.99 26.58
N THR A 234 -9.13 60.34 26.28
CA THR A 234 -10.04 59.62 25.38
C THR A 234 -9.49 59.57 23.95
N VAL A 235 -9.40 58.38 23.35
CA VAL A 235 -9.32 58.23 21.88
C VAL A 235 -10.52 57.43 21.37
N SER A 236 -11.26 58.12 20.52
CA SER A 236 -12.52 57.78 19.87
C SER A 236 -12.42 56.58 18.92
N SER A 237 -13.37 55.65 19.06
CA SER A 237 -13.75 54.65 18.08
C SER A 237 -14.57 55.30 16.94
N HIS A 238 -14.02 55.36 15.72
CA HIS A 238 -14.79 55.73 14.53
C HIS A 238 -15.48 54.50 13.91
N PRO A 239 -16.78 54.61 13.53
CA PRO A 239 -17.49 53.57 12.81
C PRO A 239 -17.12 53.59 11.32
N ILE A 240 -16.84 52.41 10.76
CA ILE A 240 -16.61 52.22 9.32
C ILE A 240 -17.97 52.35 8.61
N VAL A 241 -18.16 53.49 7.93
CA VAL A 241 -19.30 53.76 7.05
C VAL A 241 -19.04 53.09 5.70
N ASN A 242 -19.93 52.20 5.27
CA ASN A 242 -19.93 51.60 3.93
C ASN A 242 -20.28 52.66 2.87
N SER A 243 -19.39 52.85 1.89
CA SER A 243 -19.65 53.67 0.70
C SER A 243 -20.69 53.02 -0.23
N PRO A 244 -21.60 53.78 -0.86
CA PRO A 244 -22.58 53.23 -1.78
C PRO A 244 -21.92 52.76 -3.08
N SER A 245 -22.34 51.59 -3.53
CA SER A 245 -21.88 50.93 -4.74
C SER A 245 -22.39 51.66 -5.99
N VAL A 246 -21.46 52.21 -6.77
CA VAL A 246 -21.73 52.67 -8.15
C VAL A 246 -22.00 51.43 -9.02
N PRO A 247 -23.11 51.35 -9.78
CA PRO A 247 -23.35 50.23 -10.67
C PRO A 247 -22.35 50.28 -11.84
N VAL A 248 -21.44 49.30 -11.86
CA VAL A 248 -20.56 49.05 -13.02
C VAL A 248 -21.46 48.66 -14.19
N ILE A 249 -21.61 49.56 -15.15
CA ILE A 249 -22.23 49.28 -16.44
C ILE A 249 -21.38 48.19 -17.11
N ALA A 250 -21.94 46.98 -17.21
CA ALA A 250 -21.30 45.87 -17.90
C ALA A 250 -21.11 46.23 -19.39
N PRO A 251 -19.94 45.97 -19.99
CA PRO A 251 -19.73 46.25 -21.40
C PRO A 251 -20.67 45.39 -22.26
N ARG A 252 -21.28 46.00 -23.28
CA ARG A 252 -22.10 45.30 -24.28
C ARG A 252 -21.31 44.12 -24.87
N PRO A 253 -21.91 42.92 -25.00
CA PRO A 253 -21.23 41.79 -25.62
C PRO A 253 -20.96 42.09 -27.09
N THR A 254 -19.69 42.03 -27.49
CA THR A 254 -19.26 42.10 -28.88
C THR A 254 -19.89 40.95 -29.69
N PRO A 255 -20.18 41.15 -31.00
CA PRO A 255 -20.74 40.10 -31.84
C PRO A 255 -19.77 38.90 -31.88
N ARG A 256 -20.23 37.79 -31.32
CA ARG A 256 -19.45 36.58 -31.07
C ARG A 256 -19.15 35.86 -32.39
N LYS A 257 -17.90 35.88 -32.87
CA LYS A 257 -17.44 35.10 -34.04
C LYS A 257 -17.70 33.60 -33.86
N ARG A 258 -18.43 32.98 -34.80
CA ARG A 258 -18.55 31.50 -34.94
C ARG A 258 -17.16 30.90 -35.13
N LYS A 259 -16.80 29.88 -34.34
CA LYS A 259 -15.51 29.19 -34.50
C LYS A 259 -15.66 28.07 -35.52
N MET A 260 -14.88 28.08 -36.59
CA MET A 260 -14.87 27.01 -37.60
C MET A 260 -14.49 25.66 -36.99
N ILE A 261 -15.00 24.57 -37.57
CA ILE A 261 -14.64 23.19 -37.24
C ILE A 261 -13.19 22.97 -37.70
N ASN A 262 -12.37 22.34 -36.85
CA ASN A 262 -10.98 22.02 -37.19
C ASN A 262 -10.93 20.76 -38.08
N ILE A 263 -9.99 20.68 -39.02
CA ILE A 263 -9.74 19.53 -39.92
C ILE A 263 -9.69 18.21 -39.14
N TRP A 264 -9.03 18.19 -37.98
CA TRP A 264 -8.96 17.01 -37.11
C TRP A 264 -10.32 16.55 -36.56
N GLN A 265 -11.27 17.47 -36.37
CA GLN A 265 -12.62 17.11 -35.92
C GLN A 265 -13.43 16.48 -37.04
N ILE A 266 -13.18 16.88 -38.29
CA ILE A 266 -13.78 16.28 -39.48
C ILE A 266 -13.22 14.87 -39.67
N LEU A 267 -11.90 14.70 -39.54
CA LEU A 267 -11.24 13.40 -39.59
C LEU A 267 -11.79 12.41 -38.55
N ILE A 268 -11.93 12.83 -37.30
CA ILE A 268 -12.50 11.97 -36.23
C ILE A 268 -13.95 11.57 -36.55
N LEU A 269 -14.76 12.50 -37.04
CA LEU A 269 -16.14 12.19 -37.43
C LEU A 269 -16.19 11.25 -38.63
N ALA A 270 -15.31 11.42 -39.62
CA ALA A 270 -15.22 10.54 -40.77
C ALA A 270 -14.80 9.12 -40.37
N VAL A 271 -13.82 8.98 -39.45
CA VAL A 271 -13.38 7.67 -38.94
C VAL A 271 -14.49 7.00 -38.12
N LEU A 272 -15.17 7.72 -37.21
CA LEU A 272 -16.25 7.14 -36.42
C LEU A 272 -17.45 6.74 -37.28
N LEU A 273 -17.74 7.51 -38.34
CA LEU A 273 -18.79 7.17 -39.29
C LEU A 273 -18.41 5.94 -40.12
N TRP A 274 -17.16 5.87 -40.60
CA TRP A 274 -16.62 4.72 -41.29
C TRP A 274 -16.72 3.45 -40.43
N LEU A 275 -16.23 3.51 -39.19
CA LEU A 275 -16.32 2.40 -38.25
C LEU A 275 -17.76 1.99 -37.93
N SER A 276 -18.72 2.92 -37.98
CA SER A 276 -20.14 2.57 -37.79
C SER A 276 -20.75 1.79 -38.96
N PHE A 277 -20.18 1.90 -40.16
CA PHE A 277 -20.61 1.08 -41.31
C PHE A 277 -19.97 -0.31 -41.30
N GLU A 278 -18.81 -0.44 -40.66
CA GLU A 278 -18.08 -1.71 -40.51
C GLU A 278 -18.56 -2.50 -39.28
N GLU A 279 -19.24 -1.84 -38.34
CA GLU A 279 -19.88 -2.46 -37.18
C GLU A 279 -21.10 -3.30 -37.63
N GLY A 280 -21.06 -4.61 -37.40
CA GLY A 280 -22.16 -5.53 -37.73
C GLY A 280 -23.43 -5.27 -36.92
N GLU A 281 -24.54 -5.92 -37.30
CA GLU A 281 -25.91 -5.62 -36.81
C GLU A 281 -26.10 -5.73 -35.27
N ASP A 282 -25.20 -6.41 -34.56
CA ASP A 282 -25.32 -6.67 -33.11
C ASP A 282 -24.77 -5.55 -32.21
N SER A 283 -24.06 -4.54 -32.75
CA SER A 283 -23.46 -3.46 -31.96
C SER A 283 -23.63 -2.10 -32.64
N ASN A 284 -24.02 -1.08 -31.85
CA ASN A 284 -24.22 0.29 -32.33
C ASN A 284 -23.24 1.29 -31.68
N VAL A 285 -22.10 0.82 -31.18
CA VAL A 285 -21.20 1.60 -30.32
C VAL A 285 -20.55 2.75 -31.09
N PHE A 286 -20.09 2.51 -32.33
CA PHE A 286 -19.47 3.54 -33.16
C PHE A 286 -20.48 4.53 -33.70
N LEU A 287 -21.71 4.09 -34.00
CA LEU A 287 -22.81 4.98 -34.40
C LEU A 287 -23.17 5.96 -33.26
N TRP A 288 -23.37 5.45 -32.04
CA TRP A 288 -23.64 6.31 -30.87
C TRP A 288 -22.45 7.22 -30.55
N SER A 289 -21.21 6.72 -30.70
CA SER A 289 -19.99 7.51 -30.53
C SER A 289 -19.89 8.65 -31.54
N PHE A 290 -20.22 8.40 -32.81
CA PHE A 290 -20.28 9.42 -33.87
C PHE A 290 -21.28 10.52 -33.50
N ILE A 291 -22.51 10.15 -33.11
CA ILE A 291 -23.58 11.11 -32.74
C ILE A 291 -23.14 11.97 -31.54
N LEU A 292 -22.56 11.36 -30.51
CA LEU A 292 -22.11 12.08 -29.30
C LEU A 292 -20.95 13.03 -29.59
N VAL A 293 -19.98 12.61 -30.41
CA VAL A 293 -18.84 13.45 -30.81
C VAL A 293 -19.30 14.61 -31.70
N LEU A 294 -20.19 14.36 -32.65
CA LEU A 294 -20.81 15.38 -33.50
C LEU A 294 -21.54 16.41 -32.65
N TRP A 295 -22.38 15.95 -31.72
CA TRP A 295 -23.10 16.78 -30.77
C TRP A 295 -22.18 17.66 -29.93
N TYR A 296 -21.10 17.09 -29.39
CA TYR A 296 -20.11 17.81 -28.61
C TYR A 296 -19.41 18.90 -29.43
N ILE A 297 -19.05 18.61 -30.68
CA ILE A 297 -18.40 19.59 -31.57
C ILE A 297 -19.35 20.75 -31.87
N LEU A 298 -20.59 20.46 -32.26
CA LEU A 298 -21.61 21.46 -32.61
C LEU A 298 -21.92 22.39 -31.44
N THR A 299 -22.06 21.85 -30.23
CA THR A 299 -22.31 22.63 -29.01
C THR A 299 -21.10 23.46 -28.59
N LYS A 300 -19.89 22.91 -28.61
CA LYS A 300 -18.66 23.62 -28.21
C LYS A 300 -18.25 24.71 -29.19
N ARG A 301 -18.50 24.52 -30.49
CA ARG A 301 -18.24 25.50 -31.54
C ARG A 301 -19.36 26.54 -31.69
N ARG A 302 -20.48 26.38 -30.97
CA ARG A 302 -21.67 27.25 -31.03
C ARG A 302 -22.23 27.37 -32.46
N ILE A 303 -22.32 26.22 -33.14
CA ILE A 303 -22.86 26.11 -34.50
C ILE A 303 -24.37 25.88 -34.47
N LEU A 304 -24.88 25.25 -33.40
CA LEU A 304 -26.31 25.02 -33.18
C LEU A 304 -27.10 26.34 -33.06
N PRO A 305 -28.26 26.47 -33.73
CA PRO A 305 -29.15 27.61 -33.56
C PRO A 305 -29.64 27.75 -32.12
N ASP A 306 -29.84 28.99 -31.65
CA ASP A 306 -30.29 29.27 -30.28
C ASP A 306 -31.62 28.56 -29.95
N ARG A 307 -32.54 28.40 -30.92
CA ARG A 307 -33.78 27.62 -30.74
C ARG A 307 -33.57 26.15 -30.34
N VAL A 308 -32.54 25.50 -30.88
CA VAL A 308 -32.24 24.08 -30.56
C VAL A 308 -31.57 23.99 -29.19
N LEU A 309 -30.72 24.98 -28.87
CA LEU A 309 -30.14 25.11 -27.53
C LEU A 309 -31.22 25.37 -26.49
N ASP A 310 -32.21 26.21 -26.77
CA ASP A 310 -33.33 26.50 -25.87
C ASP A 310 -34.24 25.29 -25.66
N LEU A 311 -34.50 24.49 -26.70
CA LEU A 311 -35.27 23.24 -26.61
C LEU A 311 -34.60 22.20 -25.68
N ILE A 312 -33.27 22.14 -25.71
CA ILE A 312 -32.49 21.11 -25.01
C ILE A 312 -31.94 21.63 -23.68
N SER A 313 -31.88 22.95 -23.49
CA SER A 313 -31.46 23.59 -22.25
C SER A 313 -32.16 23.06 -21.00
N PRO A 314 -33.46 22.69 -20.99
CA PRO A 314 -34.11 22.16 -19.79
C PRO A 314 -33.51 20.84 -19.33
N TRP A 315 -33.00 20.02 -20.27
CA TRP A 315 -32.44 18.69 -20.00
C TRP A 315 -30.90 18.72 -19.85
N TRP A 316 -30.23 19.51 -20.69
CA TRP A 316 -28.76 19.58 -20.74
C TRP A 316 -28.15 20.48 -19.67
N THR A 317 -28.82 21.57 -19.30
CA THR A 317 -28.28 22.51 -18.29
C THR A 317 -28.19 21.87 -16.91
N PRO A 318 -29.19 21.09 -16.42
CA PRO A 318 -29.06 20.30 -15.20
C PRO A 318 -27.94 19.28 -15.32
N CYS A 319 -27.91 18.48 -16.39
CA CYS A 319 -26.88 17.47 -16.60
C CYS A 319 -25.46 18.06 -16.60
N LYS A 320 -25.25 19.19 -17.27
CA LYS A 320 -23.98 19.93 -17.28
C LYS A 320 -23.60 20.47 -15.89
N LYS A 321 -24.57 20.97 -15.11
CA LYS A 321 -24.34 21.38 -13.72
C LYS A 321 -23.93 20.19 -12.86
N TYR A 322 -24.62 19.05 -12.98
CA TYR A 322 -24.28 17.80 -12.30
C TYR A 322 -22.90 17.29 -12.70
N LEU A 323 -22.58 17.19 -13.99
CA LEU A 323 -21.26 16.77 -14.47
C LEU A 323 -20.15 17.71 -13.98
N ARG A 324 -20.40 19.02 -13.92
CA ARG A 324 -19.44 19.97 -13.36
C ARG A 324 -19.28 19.79 -11.85
N ALA A 325 -20.37 19.59 -11.11
CA ALA A 325 -20.33 19.32 -9.67
C ALA A 325 -19.62 17.99 -9.37
N LEU A 326 -19.91 16.95 -10.16
CA LEU A 326 -19.25 15.65 -10.16
C LEU A 326 -17.74 15.81 -10.36
N HIS A 327 -17.34 16.52 -11.42
CA HIS A 327 -15.92 16.78 -11.71
C HIS A 327 -15.23 17.56 -10.58
N ILE A 328 -15.86 18.59 -10.04
CA ILE A 328 -15.34 19.34 -8.88
C ILE A 328 -15.18 18.41 -7.67
N LYS A 329 -16.16 17.53 -7.42
CA LYS A 329 -16.10 16.53 -6.35
C LYS A 329 -14.99 15.49 -6.57
N MET A 330 -14.77 15.03 -7.81
CA MET A 330 -13.64 14.16 -8.14
C MET A 330 -12.30 14.83 -7.85
N VAL A 331 -12.15 16.12 -8.20
CA VAL A 331 -10.89 16.85 -8.03
C VAL A 331 -10.63 17.19 -6.55
N ARG A 332 -11.63 17.73 -5.84
CA ARG A 332 -11.49 18.12 -4.42
C ARG A 332 -11.38 16.91 -3.51
N GLY A 333 -12.04 15.80 -3.85
CA GLY A 333 -12.18 14.66 -2.95
C GLY A 333 -13.12 14.98 -1.78
N LYS A 334 -12.95 14.26 -0.68
CA LYS A 334 -13.67 14.50 0.57
C LYS A 334 -12.86 15.47 1.42
N ASP A 335 -13.41 16.65 1.69
CA ASP A 335 -12.83 17.61 2.61
C ASP A 335 -12.85 17.02 4.03
N ILE A 336 -11.75 17.17 4.75
CA ILE A 336 -11.67 16.79 6.16
C ILE A 336 -12.57 17.79 6.89
N PRO A 337 -13.57 17.35 7.68
CA PRO A 337 -14.36 18.29 8.46
C PRO A 337 -13.42 19.11 9.35
N PRO A 338 -13.68 20.42 9.51
CA PRO A 338 -12.85 21.25 10.37
C PRO A 338 -12.78 20.63 11.78
N ILE A 339 -11.61 20.75 12.40
CA ILE A 339 -11.42 20.32 13.78
C ILE A 339 -12.41 21.12 14.62
N SER A 340 -13.30 20.42 15.32
CA SER A 340 -14.19 21.06 16.28
C SER A 340 -13.36 21.73 17.37
N GLU A 341 -13.51 23.04 17.53
CA GLU A 341 -12.84 23.82 18.58
C GLU A 341 -13.44 23.58 19.97
N GLU A 342 -14.60 22.92 20.04
CA GLU A 342 -15.22 22.56 21.32
C GLU A 342 -14.33 21.57 22.10
N SER A 343 -14.02 21.91 23.35
CA SER A 343 -13.37 21.01 24.30
C SER A 343 -14.34 19.93 24.75
N ASN A 344 -13.87 18.69 24.77
CA ASN A 344 -14.63 17.53 25.22
C ASN A 344 -13.79 16.72 26.21
N ILE A 345 -14.45 16.09 27.16
CA ILE A 345 -13.83 15.14 28.07
C ILE A 345 -13.99 13.76 27.46
N CYS A 346 -12.88 13.06 27.25
CA CYS A 346 -12.88 11.71 26.73
C CYS A 346 -13.56 10.74 27.71
N LEU A 347 -14.56 9.98 27.27
CA LEU A 347 -15.26 9.01 28.14
C LEU A 347 -14.40 7.80 28.55
N ASN A 348 -13.26 7.59 27.91
CA ASN A 348 -12.38 6.45 28.14
C ASN A 348 -11.18 6.79 29.03
N CYS A 349 -10.62 7.99 28.91
CA CYS A 349 -9.39 8.38 29.63
C CYS A 349 -9.47 9.76 30.31
N ASP A 350 -10.67 10.33 30.39
CA ASP A 350 -11.01 11.62 31.03
C ASP A 350 -10.16 12.81 30.58
N THR A 351 -9.44 12.66 29.47
CA THR A 351 -8.55 13.68 28.95
C THR A 351 -9.37 14.73 28.22
N VAL A 352 -9.15 16.00 28.54
CA VAL A 352 -9.75 17.12 27.81
C VAL A 352 -9.05 17.23 26.45
N TYR A 353 -9.82 17.15 25.37
CA TYR A 353 -9.29 17.25 24.02
C TYR A 353 -10.22 18.07 23.11
N THR A 354 -9.64 18.63 22.05
CA THR A 354 -10.36 19.29 20.96
C THR A 354 -10.33 18.40 19.72
N GLY A 355 -11.38 18.44 18.91
CA GLY A 355 -11.50 17.62 17.69
C GLY A 355 -12.39 16.37 17.82
N SER A 356 -12.33 15.51 16.79
CA SER A 356 -13.26 14.37 16.63
C SER A 356 -12.80 13.08 17.32
N TYR A 357 -11.53 13.00 17.72
CA TYR A 357 -10.94 11.83 18.37
C TYR A 357 -10.03 12.30 19.50
N CYS A 358 -10.04 11.58 20.61
CA CYS A 358 -9.15 11.82 21.73
C CYS A 358 -7.71 11.60 21.31
N ASN A 359 -6.87 12.61 21.50
CA ASN A 359 -5.44 12.58 21.23
C ASN A 359 -4.67 11.58 22.12
N ARG A 360 -5.21 11.21 23.29
CA ARG A 360 -4.55 10.26 24.21
C ARG A 360 -4.89 8.80 23.96
N CYS A 361 -6.17 8.46 23.77
CA CYS A 361 -6.60 7.06 23.65
C CYS A 361 -7.28 6.72 22.32
N GLY A 362 -7.43 7.69 21.41
CA GLY A 362 -8.06 7.48 20.11
C GLY A 362 -9.58 7.32 20.12
N GLN A 363 -10.25 7.43 21.29
CA GLN A 363 -11.71 7.33 21.36
C GLN A 363 -12.36 8.44 20.52
N SER A 364 -13.34 8.08 19.68
CA SER A 364 -14.13 9.07 18.95
C SER A 364 -14.99 9.89 19.90
N ARG A 365 -15.10 11.20 19.63
CA ARG A 365 -16.04 12.12 20.27
C ARG A 365 -17.49 11.67 20.16
N ASN A 366 -17.84 11.05 19.03
CA ASN A 366 -19.20 10.62 18.76
C ASN A 366 -19.41 9.18 19.23
N THR A 367 -19.90 9.03 20.46
CA THR A 367 -20.28 7.74 21.07
C THR A 367 -21.80 7.64 21.20
N PRO A 368 -22.55 7.52 20.10
CA PRO A 368 -24.01 7.49 20.16
C PRO A 368 -24.47 6.24 20.93
N ARG A 369 -25.53 6.38 21.73
CA ARG A 369 -26.17 5.24 22.40
C ARG A 369 -26.51 4.16 21.37
N TYR A 370 -26.25 2.89 21.71
CA TYR A 370 -26.53 1.77 20.82
C TYR A 370 -28.02 1.74 20.47
N ARG A 371 -28.32 1.98 19.18
CA ARG A 371 -29.63 1.76 18.56
C ARG A 371 -29.48 0.60 17.59
N PHE A 372 -30.55 -0.15 17.34
CA PHE A 372 -30.51 -1.26 16.38
C PHE A 372 -29.96 -0.83 15.00
N SER A 373 -30.32 0.36 14.53
CA SER A 373 -29.77 0.97 13.31
C SER A 373 -28.24 1.19 13.35
N ASN A 374 -27.70 1.54 14.51
CA ASN A 374 -26.27 1.81 14.71
C ASN A 374 -25.50 0.51 14.98
N ALA A 375 -26.12 -0.47 15.64
CA ALA A 375 -25.56 -1.80 15.81
C ALA A 375 -25.42 -2.54 14.48
N PHE A 376 -26.46 -2.47 13.62
CA PHE A 376 -26.38 -3.03 12.26
C PHE A 376 -25.28 -2.34 11.42
N ARG A 377 -25.17 -1.00 11.51
CA ARG A 377 -24.07 -0.25 10.89
C ARG A 377 -22.70 -0.57 11.48
N ASN A 378 -22.60 -0.87 12.78
CA ASN A 378 -21.34 -1.26 13.44
C ASN A 378 -20.94 -2.70 13.12
N ILE A 379 -21.89 -3.62 12.91
CA ILE A 379 -21.62 -5.00 12.48
C ILE A 379 -21.20 -5.00 11.01
N LEU A 380 -21.94 -4.31 10.15
CA LEU A 380 -21.54 -4.12 8.76
C LEU A 380 -20.23 -3.33 8.69
N GLY A 381 -20.06 -2.35 9.57
CA GLY A 381 -18.84 -1.60 9.83
C GLY A 381 -17.70 -2.45 10.39
N GLY A 382 -17.99 -3.59 11.02
CA GLY A 382 -17.03 -4.58 11.53
C GLY A 382 -16.50 -5.49 10.41
N PHE A 383 -17.39 -5.95 9.52
CA PHE A 383 -17.02 -6.66 8.28
C PHE A 383 -16.38 -5.72 7.24
N THR A 384 -16.70 -4.43 7.27
CA THR A 384 -16.06 -3.37 6.46
C THR A 384 -14.98 -2.57 7.21
N ASN A 385 -14.65 -2.96 8.46
CA ASN A 385 -13.48 -2.50 9.24
C ASN A 385 -12.21 -3.24 8.83
N ILE A 386 -12.16 -3.73 7.59
CA ILE A 386 -10.90 -3.98 6.87
C ILE A 386 -10.30 -2.59 6.61
N ASP A 387 -9.83 -1.93 7.67
CA ASP A 387 -9.45 -0.51 7.75
C ASP A 387 -10.49 0.46 7.15
N ASN A 388 -10.83 1.55 7.83
CA ASN A 388 -11.74 2.60 7.30
C ASN A 388 -11.36 3.16 5.90
N GLY A 389 -10.19 2.78 5.35
CA GLY A 389 -9.73 3.07 3.99
C GLY A 389 -10.09 2.06 2.89
N PHE A 390 -10.44 0.78 3.12
CA PHE A 390 -10.61 -0.20 2.03
C PHE A 390 -11.81 0.08 1.13
N GLY A 391 -13.02 0.18 1.69
CA GLY A 391 -14.22 0.50 0.91
C GLY A 391 -14.10 1.86 0.20
N ARG A 392 -13.42 2.81 0.84
CA ARG A 392 -13.10 4.10 0.22
C ARG A 392 -12.14 3.94 -0.96
N THR A 393 -11.06 3.17 -0.81
CA THR A 393 -10.15 2.86 -1.91
C THR A 393 -10.90 2.26 -3.09
N LEU A 394 -11.78 1.28 -2.87
CA LEU A 394 -12.55 0.67 -3.96
C LEU A 394 -13.42 1.69 -4.68
N LEU A 395 -14.17 2.52 -3.94
CA LEU A 395 -15.03 3.54 -4.53
C LEU A 395 -14.21 4.60 -5.30
N ASP A 396 -13.10 5.06 -4.73
CA ASP A 396 -12.25 6.06 -5.35
C ASP A 396 -11.47 5.49 -6.55
N LEU A 397 -11.13 4.19 -6.58
CA LEU A 397 -10.57 3.50 -7.76
C LEU A 397 -11.58 3.45 -8.92
N LEU A 398 -12.88 3.29 -8.65
CA LEU A 398 -13.91 3.32 -9.69
C LEU A 398 -14.22 4.73 -10.18
N TYR A 399 -14.26 5.69 -9.26
CA TYR A 399 -14.78 7.03 -9.54
C TYR A 399 -13.71 8.07 -9.88
N ARG A 400 -12.56 8.05 -9.19
CA ARG A 400 -11.49 9.08 -9.32
C ARG A 400 -10.07 8.50 -9.18
N PRO A 401 -9.74 7.41 -9.90
CA PRO A 401 -8.55 6.59 -9.67
C PRO A 401 -7.25 7.39 -9.65
N GLY A 402 -6.95 8.19 -10.68
CA GLY A 402 -5.71 8.95 -10.71
C GLY A 402 -5.63 10.09 -9.68
N TYR A 403 -6.77 10.64 -9.22
CA TYR A 403 -6.77 11.57 -8.08
C TYR A 403 -6.43 10.85 -6.77
N MET A 404 -7.00 9.66 -6.56
CA MET A 404 -6.73 8.82 -5.40
C MET A 404 -5.28 8.38 -5.33
N ILE A 405 -4.73 7.86 -6.43
CA ILE A 405 -3.32 7.45 -6.53
C ILE A 405 -2.40 8.62 -6.19
N ARG A 406 -2.69 9.82 -6.71
CA ARG A 406 -1.93 11.03 -6.38
C ARG A 406 -2.02 11.37 -4.90
N ASP A 407 -3.21 11.35 -4.30
CA ASP A 407 -3.39 11.65 -2.88
C ASP A 407 -2.59 10.68 -1.99
N PHE A 408 -2.56 9.38 -2.34
CA PHE A 408 -1.79 8.38 -1.63
C PHE A 408 -0.28 8.63 -1.72
N ILE A 409 0.25 8.88 -2.93
CA ILE A 409 1.67 9.18 -3.15
C ILE A 409 2.07 10.48 -2.43
N ALA A 410 1.19 11.49 -2.46
CA ALA A 410 1.39 12.77 -1.78
C ALA A 410 1.30 12.69 -0.24
N GLY A 411 1.10 11.50 0.34
CA GLY A 411 1.16 11.28 1.80
C GLY A 411 -0.19 11.19 2.51
N LYS A 412 -1.33 11.37 1.83
CA LYS A 412 -2.68 11.22 2.42
C LYS A 412 -3.08 9.74 2.58
N ARG A 413 -2.22 8.93 3.20
CA ARG A 413 -2.26 7.46 3.17
C ARG A 413 -3.31 6.83 4.09
N ILE A 414 -3.63 7.46 5.23
CA ILE A 414 -4.61 6.94 6.22
C ILE A 414 -5.99 6.69 5.60
N LEU A 415 -6.33 7.46 4.55
CA LEU A 415 -7.63 7.39 3.89
C LEU A 415 -7.77 6.20 2.94
N TYR A 416 -6.69 5.50 2.61
CA TYR A 416 -6.65 4.49 1.57
C TYR A 416 -5.93 3.23 2.04
N PHE A 417 -6.47 2.07 1.67
CA PHE A 417 -5.82 0.79 1.88
C PHE A 417 -4.58 0.64 0.99
N ARG A 418 -3.53 -0.02 1.47
CA ARG A 418 -2.23 -0.12 0.77
C ARG A 418 -2.40 -0.87 -0.56
N PRO A 419 -1.66 -0.51 -1.63
CA PRO A 419 -1.91 -1.02 -2.98
C PRO A 419 -1.75 -2.55 -3.09
N PHE A 420 -0.66 -3.12 -2.55
CA PHE A 420 -0.43 -4.56 -2.62
C PHE A 420 -1.43 -5.36 -1.78
N GLN A 421 -1.80 -4.86 -0.60
CA GLN A 421 -2.83 -5.48 0.23
C GLN A 421 -4.18 -5.46 -0.49
N THR A 422 -4.54 -4.32 -1.09
CA THR A 422 -5.74 -4.19 -1.93
C THR A 422 -5.71 -5.19 -3.08
N LEU A 423 -4.56 -5.36 -3.75
CA LEU A 423 -4.39 -6.30 -4.85
C LEU A 423 -4.61 -7.75 -4.42
N PHE A 424 -4.03 -8.19 -3.29
CA PHE A 424 -4.23 -9.54 -2.79
C PHE A 424 -5.69 -9.80 -2.39
N VAL A 425 -6.33 -8.85 -1.71
CA VAL A 425 -7.74 -8.96 -1.34
C VAL A 425 -8.62 -9.03 -2.59
N LEU A 426 -8.40 -8.16 -3.57
CA LEU A 426 -9.17 -8.19 -4.83
C LEU A 426 -8.91 -9.46 -5.64
N ALA A 427 -7.70 -10.00 -5.63
CA ALA A 427 -7.42 -11.27 -6.31
C ALA A 427 -8.15 -12.44 -5.65
N ALA A 428 -8.19 -12.48 -4.32
CA ALA A 428 -8.97 -13.48 -3.59
C ALA A 428 -10.48 -13.34 -3.87
N LEU A 429 -11.01 -12.11 -3.84
CA LEU A 429 -12.40 -11.82 -4.19
C LEU A 429 -12.72 -12.18 -5.64
N TYR A 430 -11.79 -11.97 -6.57
CA TYR A 430 -11.93 -12.36 -7.95
C TYR A 430 -12.00 -13.89 -8.10
N ILE A 431 -11.10 -14.64 -7.46
CA ILE A 431 -11.16 -16.11 -7.46
C ILE A 431 -12.50 -16.59 -6.90
N MET A 432 -12.96 -16.00 -5.80
CA MET A 432 -14.27 -16.32 -5.21
C MET A 432 -15.42 -15.99 -6.17
N ALA A 433 -15.36 -14.85 -6.87
CA ALA A 433 -16.37 -14.47 -7.87
C ALA A 433 -16.38 -15.45 -9.05
N VAL A 434 -15.23 -15.91 -9.52
CA VAL A 434 -15.13 -16.95 -10.55
C VAL A 434 -15.73 -18.26 -10.04
N GLN A 435 -15.46 -18.69 -8.80
CA GLN A 435 -16.09 -19.89 -8.23
C GLN A 435 -17.62 -19.81 -8.19
N LEU A 436 -18.19 -18.62 -8.03
CA LEU A 436 -19.64 -18.40 -7.99
C LEU A 436 -20.28 -18.33 -9.38
N VAL A 437 -19.60 -17.73 -10.35
CA VAL A 437 -20.14 -17.50 -11.71
C VAL A 437 -19.80 -18.66 -12.64
N ASP A 438 -18.56 -19.12 -12.64
CA ASP A 438 -18.02 -20.15 -13.53
C ASP A 438 -17.10 -21.10 -12.75
N PRO A 439 -17.67 -22.02 -11.96
CA PRO A 439 -16.89 -22.99 -11.18
C PRO A 439 -16.10 -23.96 -12.06
N GLU A 440 -16.44 -24.08 -13.36
CA GLU A 440 -15.72 -24.92 -14.30
C GLU A 440 -14.43 -24.27 -14.79
N ALA A 441 -14.34 -22.94 -14.84
CA ALA A 441 -13.13 -22.23 -15.22
C ALA A 441 -11.94 -22.42 -14.26
N LEU A 442 -12.19 -22.70 -12.98
CA LEU A 442 -11.15 -22.95 -11.97
C LEU A 442 -10.80 -24.42 -11.76
N LYS A 443 -11.67 -25.33 -12.22
CA LYS A 443 -11.26 -26.72 -12.38
C LYS A 443 -10.25 -26.70 -13.51
N GLU A 444 -8.98 -26.98 -13.20
CA GLU A 444 -7.99 -27.26 -14.23
C GLU A 444 -8.68 -28.07 -15.33
N LYS A 445 -8.57 -27.65 -16.59
CA LYS A 445 -8.69 -28.60 -17.70
C LYS A 445 -7.56 -29.61 -17.52
N LYS A 446 -7.69 -30.53 -16.54
CA LYS A 446 -7.22 -31.89 -16.68
C LYS A 446 -8.05 -32.46 -17.81
N GLY A 447 -7.72 -32.07 -19.04
CA GLY A 447 -7.97 -32.93 -20.16
C GLY A 447 -7.36 -34.26 -19.75
N LYS A 448 -8.20 -35.28 -19.54
CA LYS A 448 -7.72 -36.66 -19.36
C LYS A 448 -6.62 -36.87 -20.40
N SER A 449 -5.47 -37.42 -20.00
CA SER A 449 -4.36 -37.69 -20.94
C SER A 449 -4.93 -38.34 -22.21
N PRO A 450 -4.49 -37.96 -23.42
CA PRO A 450 -4.99 -38.53 -24.68
C PRO A 450 -4.99 -40.08 -24.66
N GLU A 451 -4.06 -40.69 -23.93
CA GLU A 451 -3.96 -42.13 -23.72
C GLU A 451 -5.10 -42.69 -22.85
N VAL A 452 -5.51 -41.96 -21.81
CA VAL A 452 -6.62 -42.34 -20.92
C VAL A 452 -7.96 -42.21 -21.65
N GLN A 453 -8.15 -41.15 -22.45
CA GLN A 453 -9.35 -41.01 -23.29
C GLN A 453 -9.43 -42.10 -24.36
N ARG A 454 -8.29 -42.45 -24.99
CA ARG A 454 -8.22 -43.54 -25.98
C ARG A 454 -8.59 -44.88 -25.34
N GLN A 455 -8.09 -45.16 -24.15
CA GLN A 455 -8.38 -46.42 -23.46
C GLN A 455 -9.87 -46.53 -23.10
N GLU A 456 -10.49 -45.45 -22.62
CA GLU A 456 -11.91 -45.42 -22.25
C GLU A 456 -12.84 -45.59 -23.46
N ILE A 457 -12.48 -45.00 -24.61
CA ILE A 457 -13.20 -45.19 -25.88
C ILE A 457 -13.06 -46.63 -26.39
N LEU A 458 -11.87 -47.23 -26.28
CA LEU A 458 -11.64 -48.63 -26.67
C LEU A 458 -12.43 -49.61 -25.78
N THR A 459 -12.46 -49.40 -24.46
CA THR A 459 -13.25 -50.25 -23.56
C THR A 459 -14.75 -50.12 -23.81
N THR A 460 -15.22 -48.90 -24.10
CA THR A 460 -16.64 -48.65 -24.42
C THR A 460 -17.02 -49.32 -25.75
N ARG A 461 -16.14 -49.24 -26.76
CA ARG A 461 -16.32 -49.92 -28.05
C ARG A 461 -16.43 -51.43 -27.89
N GLU A 462 -15.54 -52.06 -27.13
CA GLU A 462 -15.59 -53.52 -26.88
C GLU A 462 -16.87 -53.95 -26.15
N GLN A 463 -17.38 -53.14 -25.22
CA GLN A 463 -18.64 -53.39 -24.54
C GLN A 463 -19.85 -53.31 -25.48
N LEU A 464 -19.89 -52.29 -26.34
CA LEU A 464 -20.96 -52.13 -27.34
C LEU A 464 -20.89 -53.26 -28.38
N GLN A 465 -19.69 -53.70 -28.76
CA GLN A 465 -19.51 -54.79 -29.71
C GLN A 465 -20.00 -56.14 -29.16
N LYS A 466 -19.81 -56.39 -27.87
CA LYS A 466 -20.43 -57.56 -27.17
C LYS A 466 -21.96 -57.46 -27.09
N GLN A 467 -22.52 -56.25 -27.00
CA GLN A 467 -23.97 -56.06 -27.01
C GLN A 467 -24.59 -56.27 -28.40
N ILE A 468 -23.85 -56.05 -29.49
CA ILE A 468 -24.30 -56.31 -30.87
C ILE A 468 -24.55 -57.81 -31.10
N GLU A 469 -23.70 -58.67 -30.55
CA GLU A 469 -23.80 -60.14 -30.72
C GLU A 469 -25.09 -60.73 -30.13
N VAL A 470 -25.73 -60.01 -29.20
CA VAL A 470 -26.93 -60.45 -28.47
C VAL A 470 -28.19 -59.65 -28.87
N ALA A 471 -28.06 -58.61 -29.69
CA ALA A 471 -29.14 -57.66 -30.00
C ALA A 471 -29.95 -58.00 -31.27
N ASP A 472 -31.19 -57.50 -31.32
CA ASP A 472 -32.10 -57.61 -32.46
C ASP A 472 -31.63 -56.76 -33.67
N PRO A 473 -32.10 -57.04 -34.90
CA PRO A 473 -31.59 -56.42 -36.13
C PRO A 473 -31.73 -54.88 -36.18
N ILE A 474 -32.71 -54.32 -35.48
CA ILE A 474 -32.95 -52.88 -35.44
C ILE A 474 -31.98 -52.22 -34.47
N THR A 475 -31.81 -52.81 -33.28
CA THR A 475 -30.85 -52.35 -32.28
C THR A 475 -29.40 -52.49 -32.76
N GLN A 476 -29.07 -53.55 -33.49
CA GLN A 476 -27.75 -53.72 -34.13
C GLN A 476 -27.41 -52.55 -35.07
N LYS A 477 -28.40 -52.04 -35.82
CA LYS A 477 -28.19 -50.92 -36.75
C LYS A 477 -27.92 -49.60 -36.03
N VAL A 478 -28.55 -49.37 -34.89
CA VAL A 478 -28.31 -48.17 -34.05
C VAL A 478 -26.94 -48.27 -33.38
N LEU A 479 -26.62 -49.44 -32.82
CA LEU A 479 -25.37 -49.68 -32.11
C LEU A 479 -24.14 -49.60 -33.05
N ASN A 480 -24.28 -50.08 -34.29
CA ASN A 480 -23.27 -49.93 -35.34
C ASN A 480 -23.02 -48.46 -35.70
N LYS A 481 -24.05 -47.61 -35.77
CA LYS A 481 -23.87 -46.17 -36.00
C LYS A 481 -23.14 -45.48 -34.84
N THR A 482 -23.41 -45.91 -33.60
CA THR A 482 -22.70 -45.39 -32.42
C THR A 482 -21.23 -45.80 -32.44
N ILE A 483 -20.92 -47.06 -32.82
CA ILE A 483 -19.54 -47.53 -33.00
C ILE A 483 -18.83 -46.78 -34.13
N GLU A 484 -19.49 -46.51 -35.26
CA GLU A 484 -18.91 -45.68 -36.33
C GLU A 484 -18.58 -44.26 -35.85
N SER A 485 -19.41 -43.67 -34.98
CA SER A 485 -19.13 -42.36 -34.39
C SER A 485 -17.92 -42.38 -33.45
N LEU A 486 -17.78 -43.45 -32.65
CA LEU A 486 -16.64 -43.66 -31.76
C LEU A 486 -15.35 -43.94 -32.54
N ASP A 487 -15.42 -44.72 -33.62
CA ASP A 487 -14.29 -44.97 -34.52
C ASP A 487 -13.82 -43.68 -35.21
N LYS A 488 -14.75 -42.76 -35.50
CA LYS A 488 -14.42 -41.43 -36.03
C LYS A 488 -13.72 -40.56 -34.99
N GLU A 489 -14.13 -40.61 -33.73
CA GLU A 489 -13.44 -39.92 -32.62
C GLU A 489 -12.06 -40.52 -32.33
N LEU A 490 -11.92 -41.85 -32.35
CA LEU A 490 -10.65 -42.57 -32.22
C LEU A 490 -9.68 -42.16 -33.33
N LYS A 491 -10.13 -42.15 -34.59
CA LYS A 491 -9.31 -41.67 -35.72
C LYS A 491 -8.91 -40.20 -35.57
N LYS A 492 -9.78 -39.36 -35.01
CA LYS A 492 -9.47 -37.93 -34.77
C LYS A 492 -8.45 -37.75 -33.66
N LEU A 493 -8.47 -38.60 -32.63
CA LEU A 493 -7.47 -38.64 -31.56
C LEU A 493 -6.13 -39.22 -32.03
N GLU A 494 -6.16 -40.27 -32.84
CA GLU A 494 -4.98 -40.85 -33.48
C GLU A 494 -4.33 -39.87 -34.46
N ALA A 495 -5.12 -39.20 -35.30
CA ALA A 495 -4.65 -38.13 -36.18
C ALA A 495 -4.06 -36.95 -35.39
N LYS A 496 -4.65 -36.57 -34.24
CA LYS A 496 -4.06 -35.57 -33.34
C LYS A 496 -2.75 -36.05 -32.71
N SER A 497 -2.60 -37.35 -32.43
CA SER A 497 -1.38 -37.92 -31.87
C SER A 497 -0.25 -38.09 -32.90
N SER A 498 -0.59 -38.38 -34.17
CA SER A 498 0.35 -38.44 -35.29
C SER A 498 0.71 -37.05 -35.81
N LEU A 499 -0.23 -36.10 -35.86
CA LEU A 499 0.06 -34.68 -36.12
C LEU A 499 0.97 -34.07 -35.05
N LYS A 500 0.90 -34.55 -33.79
CA LYS A 500 1.83 -34.13 -32.73
C LYS A 500 3.25 -34.73 -32.88
N LYS A 501 3.40 -35.77 -33.69
CA LYS A 501 4.69 -36.39 -34.04
C LYS A 501 5.29 -35.81 -35.32
N ASP A 502 4.45 -35.42 -36.29
CA ASP A 502 4.91 -35.04 -37.63
C ASP A 502 4.64 -33.57 -38.04
N ASN A 503 3.78 -32.81 -37.32
CA ASN A 503 3.53 -31.38 -37.58
C ASN A 503 3.83 -30.50 -36.34
N ILE A 504 5.10 -30.13 -36.15
CA ILE A 504 5.44 -28.78 -35.67
C ILE A 504 5.67 -27.93 -36.93
N THR A 505 4.61 -27.75 -37.70
CA THR A 505 4.50 -26.73 -38.76
C THR A 505 3.00 -26.48 -38.87
N LEU A 506 2.50 -25.53 -38.09
CA LEU A 506 1.10 -25.13 -38.11
C LEU A 506 0.95 -23.97 -39.08
N GLN A 507 0.24 -24.23 -40.18
CA GLN A 507 -0.46 -23.17 -40.89
C GLN A 507 -1.50 -22.56 -39.93
N ILE A 508 -1.37 -21.26 -39.69
CA ILE A 508 -2.41 -20.43 -39.10
C ILE A 508 -2.96 -19.57 -40.24
N ASN A 509 -4.23 -19.76 -40.56
CA ASN A 509 -4.98 -18.78 -41.35
C ASN A 509 -5.45 -17.67 -40.40
N GLY A 510 -4.91 -16.47 -40.60
CA GLY A 510 -5.53 -15.15 -40.40
C GLY A 510 -5.68 -14.62 -38.98
N ASP A 511 -4.76 -13.76 -38.53
CA ASP A 511 -4.90 -12.28 -38.57
C ASP A 511 -3.51 -11.61 -38.42
N GLU A 512 -3.30 -10.48 -39.11
CA GLU A 512 -2.02 -9.91 -39.60
C GLU A 512 -1.00 -9.36 -38.56
N ASP A 513 -1.07 -9.71 -37.27
CA ASP A 513 -0.15 -9.15 -36.24
C ASP A 513 0.89 -10.14 -35.66
N ASP A 514 0.83 -11.44 -36.00
CA ASP A 514 1.66 -12.50 -35.39
C ASP A 514 2.98 -12.82 -36.13
N GLU A 515 3.21 -12.22 -37.29
CA GLU A 515 4.34 -12.56 -38.17
C GLU A 515 5.73 -12.30 -37.53
N LEU A 516 5.81 -11.34 -36.60
CA LEU A 516 7.07 -10.96 -35.93
C LEU A 516 7.39 -11.81 -34.68
N ILE A 517 6.36 -12.43 -34.08
CA ILE A 517 6.47 -13.23 -32.85
C ILE A 517 6.79 -14.68 -33.19
N ASP A 518 6.22 -15.20 -34.28
CA ASP A 518 6.44 -16.58 -34.72
C ASP A 518 7.88 -16.81 -35.21
N GLU A 519 8.50 -15.84 -35.89
CA GLU A 519 9.92 -15.91 -36.30
C GLU A 519 10.87 -15.94 -35.07
N LEU A 520 10.49 -15.30 -33.96
CA LEU A 520 11.22 -15.29 -32.69
C LEU A 520 11.01 -16.57 -31.87
N LEU A 521 9.88 -17.26 -32.03
CA LEU A 521 9.51 -18.47 -31.28
C LEU A 521 10.02 -19.77 -31.92
N GLU A 522 10.18 -19.83 -33.24
CA GLU A 522 10.73 -21.02 -33.92
C GLU A 522 12.15 -21.37 -33.46
N GLY A 523 13.00 -20.35 -33.24
CA GLY A 523 14.36 -20.53 -32.70
C GLY A 523 14.43 -21.01 -31.24
N GLY A 524 13.39 -20.75 -30.44
CA GLY A 524 13.32 -21.08 -29.02
C GLY A 524 12.81 -22.50 -28.71
N SER A 525 12.03 -23.09 -29.62
CA SER A 525 11.31 -24.36 -29.39
C SER A 525 12.22 -25.56 -29.09
N SER A 526 13.38 -25.68 -29.75
CA SER A 526 14.32 -26.78 -29.50
C SER A 526 15.05 -26.64 -28.15
N VAL A 527 15.26 -25.41 -27.71
CA VAL A 527 15.91 -25.08 -26.43
C VAL A 527 14.93 -25.32 -25.28
N PHE A 528 13.67 -24.90 -25.44
CA PHE A 528 12.61 -25.12 -24.46
C PHE A 528 12.38 -26.63 -24.22
N ASN A 529 12.32 -27.42 -25.29
CA ASN A 529 12.16 -28.88 -25.20
C ASN A 529 13.38 -29.59 -24.55
N LYS A 530 14.60 -29.05 -24.74
CA LYS A 530 15.81 -29.57 -24.07
C LYS A 530 15.86 -29.16 -22.60
N LEU A 531 15.42 -27.96 -22.27
CA LEU A 531 15.33 -27.46 -20.91
C LEU A 531 14.28 -28.23 -20.11
N GLU A 532 13.10 -28.47 -20.69
CA GLU A 532 12.05 -29.26 -20.05
C GLU A 532 12.56 -30.67 -19.73
N LYS A 533 13.27 -31.32 -20.66
CA LYS A 533 13.95 -32.61 -20.40
C LYS A 533 15.01 -32.51 -19.30
N ALA A 534 15.82 -31.46 -19.27
CA ALA A 534 16.87 -31.30 -18.25
C ALA A 534 16.29 -31.03 -16.85
N ILE A 535 15.18 -30.27 -16.77
CA ILE A 535 14.46 -30.00 -15.52
C ILE A 535 13.82 -31.28 -14.98
N HIS A 536 13.21 -32.10 -15.84
CA HIS A 536 12.62 -33.38 -15.47
C HIS A 536 13.65 -34.48 -15.15
N ASN A 537 14.92 -34.31 -15.53
CA ASN A 537 15.98 -35.28 -15.22
C ASN A 537 16.48 -35.21 -13.76
N THR A 538 16.07 -34.20 -12.98
CA THR A 538 16.47 -34.09 -11.56
C THR A 538 15.24 -34.03 -10.64
N PRO A 539 15.12 -34.91 -9.63
CA PRO A 539 13.93 -34.98 -8.78
C PRO A 539 13.66 -33.71 -7.96
N PHE A 540 14.69 -32.90 -7.70
CA PHE A 540 14.56 -31.61 -7.01
C PHE A 540 14.05 -30.51 -7.95
N LEU A 541 14.64 -30.33 -9.13
CA LEU A 541 14.19 -29.29 -10.06
C LEU A 541 12.81 -29.62 -10.63
N GLU A 542 12.46 -30.89 -10.79
CA GLU A 542 11.10 -31.29 -11.14
C GLU A 542 10.10 -30.86 -10.06
N LYS A 543 10.41 -31.05 -8.77
CA LYS A 543 9.56 -30.56 -7.66
C LYS A 543 9.49 -29.04 -7.61
N VAL A 544 10.62 -28.34 -7.76
CA VAL A 544 10.66 -26.86 -7.78
C VAL A 544 9.91 -26.30 -8.99
N TRP A 545 10.08 -26.91 -10.16
CA TRP A 545 9.38 -26.55 -11.39
C TRP A 545 7.88 -26.79 -11.27
N ASN A 546 7.46 -27.96 -10.77
CA ASN A 546 6.05 -28.26 -10.52
C ASN A 546 5.46 -27.32 -9.45
N LEU A 547 6.22 -26.93 -8.43
CA LEU A 547 5.81 -25.91 -7.45
C LEU A 547 5.64 -24.54 -8.10
N LEU A 548 6.62 -24.05 -8.86
CA LEU A 548 6.55 -22.76 -9.57
C LEU A 548 5.41 -22.73 -10.60
N LYS A 549 5.25 -23.84 -11.33
CA LYS A 549 4.18 -24.05 -12.32
C LYS A 549 2.81 -24.06 -11.64
N SER A 550 2.64 -24.80 -10.54
CA SER A 550 1.39 -24.83 -9.77
C SER A 550 1.06 -23.49 -9.11
N TRP A 551 2.05 -22.74 -8.64
CA TRP A 551 1.86 -21.40 -8.07
C TRP A 551 1.54 -20.34 -9.13
N GLY A 552 2.19 -20.41 -10.29
CA GLY A 552 2.07 -19.42 -11.37
C GLY A 552 0.83 -19.57 -12.26
N HIS A 553 0.41 -20.80 -12.58
CA HIS A 553 -0.72 -21.04 -13.47
C HIS A 553 -2.08 -20.82 -12.82
N GLY A 554 -2.17 -20.87 -11.48
CA GLY A 554 -3.44 -20.68 -10.75
C GLY A 554 -3.63 -19.30 -10.13
N ASN A 555 -2.58 -18.47 -10.02
CA ASN A 555 -2.62 -17.24 -9.23
C ASN A 555 -2.44 -15.96 -10.07
N LYS A 556 -3.57 -15.35 -10.45
CA LYS A 556 -3.61 -14.07 -11.20
C LYS A 556 -2.86 -12.94 -10.47
N ALA A 557 -2.91 -12.89 -9.14
CA ALA A 557 -2.20 -11.86 -8.36
C ALA A 557 -0.69 -11.91 -8.61
N PHE A 558 -0.13 -13.11 -8.63
CA PHE A 558 1.31 -13.31 -8.84
C PHE A 558 1.73 -12.88 -10.25
N ARG A 559 0.95 -13.25 -11.28
CA ARG A 559 1.21 -12.81 -12.67
C ARG A 559 1.17 -11.29 -12.79
N ILE A 560 0.20 -10.63 -12.15
CA ILE A 560 0.13 -9.17 -12.08
C ILE A 560 1.40 -8.62 -11.40
N ILE A 561 1.73 -9.08 -10.19
CA ILE A 561 2.88 -8.61 -9.41
C ILE A 561 4.20 -8.76 -10.18
N ALA A 562 4.39 -9.89 -10.86
CA ALA A 562 5.59 -10.14 -11.66
C ALA A 562 5.76 -9.15 -12.82
N THR A 563 4.67 -8.65 -13.40
CA THR A 563 4.70 -7.66 -14.49
C THR A 563 4.82 -6.21 -14.00
N LEU A 564 4.46 -5.90 -12.75
CA LEU A 564 4.45 -4.52 -12.22
C LEU A 564 5.78 -3.76 -12.38
N PRO A 565 6.97 -4.36 -12.14
CA PRO A 565 8.24 -3.66 -12.31
C PRO A 565 8.48 -3.20 -13.76
N LEU A 566 8.09 -4.02 -14.75
CA LEU A 566 8.25 -3.69 -16.16
C LEU A 566 7.34 -2.53 -16.55
N PHE A 567 6.06 -2.59 -16.16
CA PHE A 567 5.11 -1.49 -16.39
C PHE A 567 5.54 -0.20 -15.66
N ALA A 568 6.08 -0.31 -14.45
CA ALA A 568 6.57 0.85 -13.69
C ALA A 568 7.76 1.52 -14.40
N LEU A 569 8.71 0.72 -14.92
CA LEU A 569 9.85 1.22 -15.69
C LEU A 569 9.40 1.84 -17.02
N ALA A 570 8.49 1.19 -17.75
CA ALA A 570 7.90 1.71 -18.98
C ALA A 570 7.22 3.07 -18.75
N THR A 571 6.50 3.19 -17.63
CA THR A 571 5.85 4.43 -17.22
C THR A 571 6.89 5.49 -16.90
N LEU A 572 7.92 5.18 -16.10
CA LEU A 572 9.00 6.12 -15.80
C LEU A 572 9.66 6.64 -17.09
N MET A 573 9.90 5.78 -18.08
CA MET A 573 10.45 6.15 -19.39
C MET A 573 9.51 7.05 -20.20
N ALA A 574 8.22 6.71 -20.26
CA ALA A 574 7.20 7.51 -20.97
C ALA A 574 7.06 8.93 -20.38
N PHE A 575 7.26 9.08 -19.07
CA PHE A 575 7.12 10.35 -18.35
C PHE A 575 8.44 11.10 -18.09
N ARG A 576 9.58 10.61 -18.61
CA ARG A 576 10.93 11.15 -18.35
C ARG A 576 11.19 12.55 -18.93
N ARG A 577 10.33 13.09 -19.82
CA ARG A 577 10.55 14.40 -20.46
C ARG A 577 10.42 15.56 -19.45
N LYS A 578 11.44 16.43 -19.40
CA LYS A 578 11.73 17.54 -18.44
C LYS A 578 10.59 18.53 -18.08
N LYS A 579 9.40 18.46 -18.71
CA LYS A 579 8.37 19.51 -18.62
C LYS A 579 7.31 19.29 -17.52
N ASN A 580 7.47 18.27 -16.67
CA ASN A 580 6.52 17.96 -15.59
C ASN A 580 7.06 18.38 -14.23
N LYS A 581 6.21 19.06 -13.44
CA LYS A 581 6.50 19.46 -12.05
C LYS A 581 6.48 18.27 -11.07
N LEU A 582 5.70 17.22 -11.36
CA LEU A 582 5.61 15.99 -10.55
C LEU A 582 6.63 14.99 -11.09
N ARG A 583 7.70 14.74 -10.33
CA ARG A 583 8.73 13.72 -10.63
C ARG A 583 8.58 12.58 -9.65
N TYR A 584 7.95 11.49 -10.10
CA TYR A 584 7.84 10.29 -9.29
C TYR A 584 9.08 9.42 -9.46
N ASN A 585 9.52 8.77 -8.38
CA ASN A 585 10.59 7.78 -8.40
C ASN A 585 10.06 6.41 -8.87
N LEU A 586 10.96 5.44 -9.10
CA LEU A 586 10.58 4.11 -9.58
C LEU A 586 9.61 3.40 -8.63
N THR A 587 9.82 3.50 -7.32
CA THR A 587 8.96 2.88 -6.30
C THR A 587 7.54 3.45 -6.33
N GLU A 588 7.41 4.78 -6.49
CA GLU A 588 6.11 5.42 -6.66
C GLU A 588 5.43 4.97 -7.94
N HIS A 589 6.18 4.77 -9.04
CA HIS A 589 5.64 4.16 -10.25
C HIS A 589 5.16 2.72 -10.05
N VAL A 590 5.84 1.92 -9.22
CA VAL A 590 5.35 0.58 -8.84
C VAL A 590 4.02 0.68 -8.08
N PHE A 591 3.87 1.62 -7.14
CA PHE A 591 2.59 1.83 -6.45
C PHE A 591 1.48 2.33 -7.38
N ILE A 592 1.80 3.22 -8.34
CA ILE A 592 0.86 3.66 -9.37
C ILE A 592 0.34 2.45 -10.15
N GLN A 593 1.24 1.61 -10.65
CA GLN A 593 0.87 0.44 -11.43
C GLN A 593 0.08 -0.59 -10.62
N ALA A 594 0.43 -0.77 -9.34
CA ALA A 594 -0.31 -1.66 -8.46
C ALA A 594 -1.78 -1.20 -8.27
N TYR A 595 -2.03 0.10 -8.10
CA TYR A 595 -3.40 0.62 -8.01
C TYR A 595 -4.16 0.56 -9.33
N ILE A 596 -3.51 0.82 -10.46
CA ILE A 596 -4.14 0.65 -11.79
C ILE A 596 -4.53 -0.82 -11.99
N ALA A 597 -3.66 -1.76 -11.61
CA ALA A 597 -3.99 -3.19 -11.63
C ALA A 597 -5.16 -3.53 -10.70
N CYS A 598 -5.22 -2.93 -9.50
CA CYS A 598 -6.38 -3.07 -8.59
C CYS A 598 -7.67 -2.58 -9.23
N GLN A 599 -7.64 -1.44 -9.92
CA GLN A 599 -8.80 -0.89 -10.63
C GLN A 599 -9.29 -1.82 -11.74
N ILE A 600 -8.38 -2.32 -12.58
CA ILE A 600 -8.73 -3.26 -13.66
C ILE A 600 -9.31 -4.55 -13.08
N LEU A 601 -8.72 -5.07 -12.00
CA LEU A 601 -9.19 -6.28 -11.33
C LEU A 601 -10.57 -6.06 -10.68
N LEU A 602 -10.78 -4.93 -10.02
CA LEU A 602 -12.08 -4.55 -9.44
C LEU A 602 -13.16 -4.45 -10.53
N LEU A 603 -12.86 -3.85 -11.67
CA LEU A 603 -13.78 -3.77 -12.80
C LEU A 603 -14.04 -5.15 -13.42
N SER A 604 -13.04 -6.03 -13.45
CA SER A 604 -13.22 -7.43 -13.89
C SER A 604 -14.22 -8.15 -12.99
N ILE A 605 -14.10 -8.04 -11.66
CA ILE A 605 -15.06 -8.61 -10.70
C ILE A 605 -16.49 -8.10 -10.93
N ILE A 606 -16.65 -6.81 -11.26
CA ILE A 606 -17.96 -6.21 -11.48
C ILE A 606 -18.58 -6.69 -12.80
N VAL A 607 -17.77 -6.89 -13.85
CA VAL A 607 -18.24 -7.29 -15.18
C VAL A 607 -18.49 -8.80 -15.27
N LEU A 608 -17.76 -9.62 -14.49
CA LEU A 608 -17.81 -11.08 -14.55
C LEU A 608 -19.23 -11.68 -14.47
N PRO A 609 -20.13 -11.26 -13.56
CA PRO A 609 -21.51 -11.78 -13.50
C PRO A 609 -22.33 -11.50 -14.77
N PHE A 610 -21.96 -10.50 -15.56
CA PHE A 610 -22.65 -10.13 -16.80
C PHE A 610 -22.09 -10.87 -18.02
N ASN A 611 -20.78 -11.18 -18.02
CA ASN A 611 -20.15 -11.93 -19.11
C ASN A 611 -20.45 -13.44 -19.04
N GLY A 612 -20.72 -13.99 -17.86
CA GLY A 612 -21.15 -15.38 -17.68
C GLY A 612 -20.05 -16.45 -17.86
N SER A 613 -18.84 -16.09 -18.28
CA SER A 613 -17.68 -16.99 -18.38
C SER A 613 -16.40 -16.27 -17.95
N ALA A 614 -15.52 -16.95 -17.22
CA ALA A 614 -14.26 -16.39 -16.74
C ALA A 614 -13.08 -16.75 -17.64
N GLN A 615 -12.34 -15.75 -18.13
CA GLN A 615 -11.09 -15.96 -18.87
C GLN A 615 -9.90 -15.98 -17.89
N VAL A 616 -9.77 -17.08 -17.14
CA VAL A 616 -8.72 -17.24 -16.11
C VAL A 616 -7.30 -17.22 -16.71
N GLY A 617 -7.17 -17.53 -18.00
CA GLY A 617 -5.90 -17.51 -18.74
C GLY A 617 -5.33 -16.12 -19.03
N ASP A 618 -6.19 -15.09 -19.12
CA ASP A 618 -5.77 -13.75 -19.45
C ASP A 618 -5.38 -12.95 -18.21
N LEU A 619 -4.42 -12.02 -18.38
CA LEU A 619 -3.97 -11.16 -17.28
C LEU A 619 -5.14 -10.34 -16.72
N TYR A 620 -6.03 -9.88 -17.60
CA TYR A 620 -7.24 -9.11 -17.28
C TYR A 620 -8.40 -9.60 -18.16
N GLU A 621 -9.63 -9.59 -17.63
CA GLU A 621 -10.83 -10.02 -18.38
C GLU A 621 -11.45 -8.93 -19.25
N LEU A 622 -10.95 -7.70 -19.13
CA LEU A 622 -11.49 -6.56 -19.85
C LEU A 622 -10.86 -6.44 -21.24
N PRO A 623 -11.61 -5.99 -22.25
CA PRO A 623 -11.06 -5.73 -23.58
C PRO A 623 -9.85 -4.78 -23.53
N ILE A 624 -8.84 -5.04 -24.35
CA ILE A 624 -7.59 -4.25 -24.37
C ILE A 624 -7.86 -2.75 -24.58
N LEU A 625 -8.79 -2.41 -25.48
CA LEU A 625 -9.20 -1.03 -25.73
C LEU A 625 -9.79 -0.36 -24.47
N PHE A 626 -10.55 -1.11 -23.66
CA PHE A 626 -11.10 -0.62 -22.41
C PHE A 626 -9.99 -0.38 -21.38
N ILE A 627 -9.05 -1.32 -21.24
CA ILE A 627 -7.87 -1.17 -20.38
C ILE A 627 -7.06 0.07 -20.80
N PHE A 628 -6.83 0.24 -22.10
CA PHE A 628 -6.14 1.41 -22.64
C PHE A 628 -6.87 2.73 -22.29
N ALA A 629 -8.21 2.74 -22.36
CA ALA A 629 -9.01 3.90 -21.96
C ALA A 629 -8.89 4.21 -20.45
N LEU A 630 -8.82 3.18 -19.60
CA LEU A 630 -8.57 3.34 -18.16
C LEU A 630 -7.21 3.99 -17.90
N PHE A 631 -6.13 3.49 -18.52
CA PHE A 631 -4.81 4.12 -18.41
C PHE A 631 -4.83 5.59 -18.87
N CYS A 632 -5.52 5.90 -19.97
CA CYS A 632 -5.68 7.27 -20.43
C CYS A 632 -6.40 8.16 -19.40
N LEU A 633 -7.42 7.63 -18.72
CA LEU A 633 -8.13 8.31 -17.65
C LEU A 633 -7.24 8.53 -16.43
N ASP A 634 -6.51 7.50 -16.00
CA ASP A 634 -5.68 7.52 -14.80
C ASP A 634 -4.53 8.50 -14.97
N TYR A 635 -3.80 8.45 -16.09
CA TYR A 635 -2.70 9.37 -16.38
C TYR A 635 -3.17 10.82 -16.54
N LYS A 636 -4.36 11.02 -17.10
CA LYS A 636 -4.98 12.36 -17.17
C LYS A 636 -5.17 12.91 -15.76
N GLN A 637 -5.79 12.13 -14.87
CA GLN A 637 -6.10 12.56 -13.52
C GLN A 637 -4.82 12.73 -12.69
N LEU A 638 -3.94 11.73 -12.71
CA LEU A 638 -2.69 11.64 -11.95
C LEU A 638 -1.72 12.78 -12.28
N TYR A 639 -1.45 13.02 -13.56
CA TYR A 639 -0.48 14.02 -14.02
C TYR A 639 -1.10 15.37 -14.41
N GLY A 640 -2.43 15.51 -14.35
CA GLY A 640 -3.13 16.75 -14.72
C GLY A 640 -3.02 17.09 -16.21
N TYR A 641 -2.84 16.08 -17.06
CA TYR A 641 -2.67 16.25 -18.51
C TYR A 641 -4.00 16.55 -19.25
N THR A 642 -3.88 17.04 -20.48
CA THR A 642 -4.98 17.02 -21.43
C THR A 642 -5.23 15.58 -21.90
N TRP A 643 -6.46 15.28 -22.33
CA TRP A 643 -6.81 13.94 -22.87
C TRP A 643 -5.86 13.52 -23.99
N TRP A 644 -5.54 14.45 -24.89
CA TRP A 644 -4.61 14.21 -26.01
C TRP A 644 -3.20 13.83 -25.55
N ARG A 645 -2.65 14.55 -24.57
CA ARG A 645 -1.31 14.24 -24.05
C ARG A 645 -1.32 12.92 -23.29
N SER A 646 -2.39 12.63 -22.54
CA SER A 646 -2.57 11.36 -21.84
C SER A 646 -2.59 10.18 -22.82
N PHE A 647 -3.36 10.30 -23.90
CA PHE A 647 -3.47 9.28 -24.95
C PHE A 647 -2.10 8.92 -25.56
N TRP A 648 -1.36 9.90 -26.08
CA TRP A 648 -0.04 9.63 -26.67
C TRP A 648 0.99 9.14 -25.67
N THR A 649 0.92 9.59 -24.41
CA THR A 649 1.82 9.08 -23.37
C THR A 649 1.48 7.64 -23.01
N THR A 650 0.19 7.27 -23.06
CA THR A 650 -0.26 5.90 -22.84
C THR A 650 0.22 4.98 -23.95
N ILE A 651 0.09 5.39 -25.23
CA ILE A 651 0.66 4.66 -26.37
C ILE A 651 2.17 4.45 -26.18
N LEU A 652 2.89 5.52 -25.82
CA LEU A 652 4.33 5.45 -25.60
C LEU A 652 4.69 4.49 -24.44
N MET A 653 3.90 4.49 -23.37
CA MET A 653 4.07 3.57 -22.24
C MET A 653 3.87 2.11 -22.66
N PHE A 654 2.81 1.79 -23.41
CA PHE A 654 2.59 0.43 -23.92
C PHE A 654 3.71 -0.01 -24.89
N PHE A 655 4.16 0.90 -25.76
CA PHE A 655 5.31 0.63 -26.64
C PHE A 655 6.59 0.31 -25.84
N TYR A 656 6.91 1.09 -24.80
CA TYR A 656 8.04 0.75 -23.92
C TYR A 656 7.82 -0.53 -23.13
N SER A 657 6.60 -0.83 -22.71
CA SER A 657 6.27 -2.07 -22.03
C SER A 657 6.50 -3.28 -22.93
N LEU A 658 6.11 -3.19 -24.21
CA LEU A 658 6.35 -4.24 -25.20
C LEU A 658 7.84 -4.49 -25.41
N ILE A 659 8.62 -3.43 -25.61
CA ILE A 659 10.08 -3.52 -25.74
C ILE A 659 10.71 -4.16 -24.49
N LEU A 660 10.32 -3.72 -23.30
CA LEU A 660 10.84 -4.25 -22.04
C LEU A 660 10.47 -5.73 -21.83
N LEU A 661 9.27 -6.14 -22.25
CA LEU A 661 8.87 -7.55 -22.21
C LEU A 661 9.70 -8.41 -23.16
N ILE A 662 9.95 -7.94 -24.38
CA ILE A 662 10.81 -8.63 -25.35
C ILE A 662 12.24 -8.75 -24.81
N ILE A 663 12.81 -7.65 -24.29
CA ILE A 663 14.14 -7.66 -23.67
C ILE A 663 14.19 -8.62 -22.48
N PHE A 664 13.18 -8.59 -21.61
CA PHE A 664 13.09 -9.50 -20.47
C PHE A 664 13.02 -10.96 -20.92
N ALA A 665 12.22 -11.28 -21.95
CA ALA A 665 12.14 -12.62 -22.52
C ALA A 665 13.51 -13.07 -23.07
N ILE A 666 14.23 -12.22 -23.81
CA ILE A 666 15.57 -12.50 -24.31
C ILE A 666 16.55 -12.76 -23.15
N ILE A 667 16.51 -11.95 -22.10
CA ILE A 667 17.35 -12.13 -20.91
C ILE A 667 17.04 -13.47 -20.22
N VAL A 668 15.77 -13.81 -20.05
CA VAL A 668 15.37 -15.08 -19.43
C VAL A 668 15.84 -16.26 -20.27
N VAL A 669 15.64 -16.24 -21.59
CA VAL A 669 16.11 -17.29 -22.51
C VAL A 669 17.63 -17.42 -22.49
N THR A 670 18.37 -16.32 -22.51
CA THR A 670 19.84 -16.35 -22.46
C THR A 670 20.36 -16.87 -21.12
N LEU A 671 19.75 -16.49 -19.99
CA LEU A 671 20.08 -17.03 -18.67
C LEU A 671 19.79 -18.52 -18.56
N ILE A 672 18.68 -18.97 -19.14
CA ILE A 672 18.33 -20.39 -19.22
C ILE A 672 19.37 -21.17 -20.03
N ILE A 673 19.76 -20.67 -21.21
CA ILE A 673 20.78 -21.30 -22.06
C ILE A 673 22.12 -21.36 -21.33
N ALA A 674 22.52 -20.26 -20.66
CA ALA A 674 23.74 -20.20 -19.87
C ALA A 674 23.72 -21.20 -18.70
N ALA A 675 22.60 -21.29 -17.97
CA ALA A 675 22.42 -22.26 -16.90
C ALA A 675 22.55 -23.69 -17.42
N VAL A 676 21.91 -24.03 -18.54
CA VAL A 676 22.04 -25.36 -19.16
C VAL A 676 23.49 -25.64 -19.57
N TYR A 677 24.20 -24.66 -20.13
CA TYR A 677 25.60 -24.82 -20.53
C TYR A 677 26.53 -25.04 -19.33
N ILE A 678 26.29 -24.36 -18.22
CA ILE A 678 27.05 -24.48 -16.95
C ILE A 678 26.73 -25.79 -16.22
N LEU A 679 25.47 -26.26 -16.28
CA LEU A 679 25.04 -27.52 -15.65
C LEU A 679 25.42 -28.76 -16.47
N LYS A 680 25.66 -28.63 -17.78
CA LYS A 680 26.07 -29.71 -18.67
C LYS A 680 27.34 -30.48 -18.24
N PRO A 681 28.38 -29.86 -17.66
CA PRO A 681 29.53 -30.60 -17.12
C PRO A 681 29.32 -31.17 -15.69
N LEU A 682 28.22 -30.83 -15.02
CA LEU A 682 27.89 -31.29 -13.66
C LEU A 682 26.84 -32.43 -13.63
N LEU A 683 26.23 -32.72 -14.78
CA LEU A 683 25.33 -33.85 -15.07
C LEU A 683 26.07 -34.87 -15.93
#